data_AF-A0A8H7MHR8-F1
#
_entry.id   AF-A0A8H7MHR8-F1
#
_cell.length_a   1.000
_cell.length_b   1.000
_cell.length_c   1.000
_cell.angle_alpha   90.00
_cell.angle_beta   90.00
_cell.angle_gamma   90.00
#
_symmetry.space_group_name_H-M   'P 1'
#
loop_
_entity.id
_entity.type
_entity.pdbx_description
1 polymer ?
#
loop_
_entity_poly.entity_id
_entity_poly.type
_entity_poly.pdbx_seq_one_letter_code
_entity_poly.pdbx_strand_id
1 'polypeptide(L)'
;MSASTHSSVTDVDAGNSNDAPQVEALFLIRFDKKVGYTIAWKRTTNDTNLEGVEFKSLPSGLHALANDLVYFTHEGYAGLSAFARGDASAEDRNANFVSVGVLVRREGRFGRLGRGWLLAGRLEKMAAALARDETVAPLEEFWADQTSNAKTKHADSTDSNAKNKHADSKGTIRDRAISTVTAIPKDEERLPEYHPALAILQYLDLFGPLVFRLQQAALLRKRILFVGSPPVRTTCEFVYNLSVLSSISPRDAEHLAPGTEDLLRLPSLFSIGVHDIPYLESLRNPKGGHTPGNAAAEGWVACTTDEIITTKQKLYDIVVEIPHAGDANAQQRHWPKLRTSEGDTIKASQRDAARYKLLHRELWKHRQQATETFHDDDEQNDDAAPLISHDEIDAKRADDDFNEAYDDTAVEPVTWSRLAYQGFMWWASAGERDAYTTAEKELDRELVGDMAAYEDSVETAVIAYFHRQSSLLIKVLCQLIESEHQDEEREGEEGDALWIDRDDLSSMGLDTWSEADRAYVQEFGSLYFGRRVEIRGNEVDCCGLRVPMLPNAEMPMLAEPWKKYKAFKPLNLPDRTWPSKTIEKPPRWLSTDLRDGNQSLVDPMDGEQKWMYFQMLTRLGYKEIEVSFPSASQTDFDFTQRLVKTPGIVPDDVWLQVLSPCRKELIRRTVDSLKGAKKAILHLYLATSPCFQQIVFNMNDDETIALAVECTKYARSITKDDPEQAGTQWHYEFSPETFSDSKPEFALEVCEAVKAAWEPTVQDPIIFNLPATVEMATPNVYADQIEFFCRNITEREKICVSLHPHNDRGCAVAAAELAQMAGADRVEGTLFGNGERTGNVDLVTLGLNLYTQGVHPNIDFSDLKSIIDMVETCNKIPIHPRAPYGGQLVVCAFSGSHQDAIKKGFQKRKQDGATNESYWQIPYLPLDPQDIGRTYEAIIRVNSQSGKGGVAWIIQRQLELDLPRGLQIAFSKVVQKETDNLGRELLPTEITKLFEEAYHLKRNPRFGLVDYDITADRSSTPEPPQDGKTNKTSNLRRIFKGVLEIDGQEHKIQGSGNGAISSLADALKGLGIELDVVDYNEHTIGSNKNAKAATYIGCIVAGGNQKVWGVGIHHDVVQASLIALLSAASSFLSSRPSTPIPFRPKRSNTLDIPSIEGSPLRNGEKAEQNGTQVEKLEAMVSGEQADVKSGGV
;
A
#
# COMPACT_ATOMS: atom_id res chain seq x y z
N MET A 1 23.71 27.07 -36.25
CA MET A 1 24.80 27.82 -36.93
C MET A 1 26.05 27.72 -36.06
N SER A 2 27.26 27.90 -36.60
CA SER A 2 28.49 27.88 -35.80
C SER A 2 28.82 29.25 -35.20
N ALA A 3 28.88 29.33 -33.88
CA ALA A 3 29.49 30.42 -33.13
C ALA A 3 30.40 29.82 -32.03
N SER A 4 31.45 30.55 -31.66
CA SER A 4 32.60 30.05 -30.88
C SER A 4 32.29 29.71 -29.42
N THR A 5 32.60 28.49 -28.99
CA THR A 5 32.44 28.00 -27.62
C THR A 5 33.78 27.75 -26.93
N HIS A 6 34.41 28.83 -26.46
CA HIS A 6 35.41 28.78 -25.39
C HIS A 6 34.92 29.64 -24.22
N SER A 7 34.10 29.03 -23.36
CA SER A 7 33.71 29.54 -22.04
C SER A 7 33.55 28.32 -21.13
N SER A 8 34.21 28.33 -19.98
CA SER A 8 34.33 27.19 -19.06
C SER A 8 32.99 26.87 -18.39
N VAL A 9 32.61 25.58 -18.38
CA VAL A 9 31.32 25.10 -17.85
C VAL A 9 31.31 24.94 -16.31
N THR A 10 32.47 25.07 -15.66
CA THR A 10 32.60 25.04 -14.19
C THR A 10 33.02 26.42 -13.67
N ASP A 11 32.04 27.23 -13.29
CA ASP A 11 32.22 28.55 -12.67
C ASP A 11 32.59 28.43 -11.17
N VAL A 12 33.55 27.53 -10.90
CA VAL A 12 34.41 27.56 -9.71
C VAL A 12 35.27 28.81 -9.86
N ASP A 13 35.63 29.47 -8.75
CA ASP A 13 36.42 30.72 -8.75
C ASP A 13 37.92 30.49 -9.15
N ALA A 14 38.19 29.55 -10.05
CA ALA A 14 39.46 28.89 -10.39
C ALA A 14 40.29 29.55 -11.52
N GLY A 15 40.04 30.82 -11.85
CA GLY A 15 40.97 31.55 -12.75
C GLY A 15 42.37 31.65 -12.15
N ASN A 16 43.43 31.53 -12.95
CA ASN A 16 44.86 31.56 -12.60
C ASN A 16 45.23 31.93 -11.15
N SER A 17 46.02 31.05 -10.52
CA SER A 17 46.63 31.21 -9.19
C SER A 17 47.43 32.51 -8.99
N ASN A 18 47.79 33.22 -10.07
CA ASN A 18 48.55 34.48 -10.10
C ASN A 18 47.73 35.77 -9.88
N ASP A 19 46.41 35.71 -9.69
CA ASP A 19 45.60 36.85 -9.27
C ASP A 19 45.22 36.75 -7.78
N ALA A 20 46.04 37.44 -6.97
CA ALA A 20 45.92 37.55 -5.52
C ALA A 20 44.65 38.30 -5.06
N PRO A 21 44.13 38.01 -3.85
CA PRO A 21 42.96 38.69 -3.30
C PRO A 21 43.26 40.17 -3.00
N GLN A 22 42.32 41.05 -3.34
CA GLN A 22 42.43 42.48 -3.04
C GLN A 22 41.99 42.75 -1.59
N VAL A 23 42.97 42.87 -0.68
CA VAL A 23 42.76 43.18 0.74
C VAL A 23 42.49 44.68 0.92
N GLU A 24 41.32 45.02 1.43
CA GLU A 24 40.87 46.39 1.71
C GLU A 24 41.00 46.76 3.18
N ALA A 25 40.96 45.78 4.08
CA ALA A 25 41.21 45.95 5.50
C ALA A 25 41.89 44.72 6.12
N LEU A 26 42.69 44.94 7.17
CA LEU A 26 43.23 43.93 8.08
C LEU A 26 43.00 44.41 9.52
N PHE A 27 42.52 43.54 10.40
CA PHE A 27 42.17 43.89 11.77
C PHE A 27 42.46 42.76 12.76
N LEU A 28 42.68 43.13 14.02
CA LEU A 28 42.82 42.24 15.17
C LEU A 28 41.76 42.60 16.20
N ILE A 29 40.99 41.60 16.62
CA ILE A 29 39.97 41.71 17.65
C ILE A 29 40.41 40.93 18.89
N ARG A 30 40.18 41.53 20.06
CA ARG A 30 40.46 40.94 21.38
C ARG A 30 39.24 41.07 22.29
N PHE A 31 39.09 40.14 23.22
CA PHE A 31 38.05 40.18 24.25
C PHE A 31 38.55 40.90 25.51
N ASP A 32 37.90 42.00 25.88
CA ASP A 32 38.11 42.70 27.15
C ASP A 32 37.04 42.30 28.16
N LYS A 33 37.45 41.91 29.38
CA LYS A 33 36.55 41.39 30.43
C LYS A 33 35.50 42.41 30.95
N LYS A 34 35.61 43.71 30.60
CA LYS A 34 34.68 44.78 30.98
C LYS A 34 33.87 45.33 29.80
N VAL A 35 34.46 45.37 28.61
CA VAL A 35 33.87 46.03 27.42
C VAL A 35 33.31 45.02 26.39
N GLY A 36 33.79 43.78 26.40
CA GLY A 36 33.43 42.76 25.40
C GLY A 36 34.43 42.70 24.25
N TYR A 37 33.96 42.43 23.03
CA TYR A 37 34.82 42.39 21.85
C TYR A 37 35.28 43.80 21.46
N THR A 38 36.57 43.97 21.16
CA THR A 38 37.16 45.26 20.80
C THR A 38 38.17 45.10 19.67
N ILE A 39 38.18 46.04 18.71
CA ILE A 39 39.21 46.09 17.66
C ILE A 39 40.49 46.67 18.27
N ALA A 40 41.46 45.80 18.55
CA ALA A 40 42.73 46.16 19.18
C ALA A 40 43.73 46.79 18.21
N TRP A 41 43.66 46.45 16.92
CA TRP A 41 44.50 47.02 15.85
C TRP A 41 43.77 46.93 14.51
N LYS A 42 43.99 47.90 13.60
CA LYS A 42 43.44 47.89 12.23
C LYS A 42 44.28 48.68 11.22
N ARG A 43 44.22 48.25 9.96
CA ARG A 43 44.64 48.98 8.75
C ARG A 43 43.55 48.88 7.68
N THR A 44 43.38 49.93 6.89
CA THR A 44 42.40 50.06 5.80
C THR A 44 43.03 50.77 4.61
N THR A 45 42.57 50.46 3.39
CA THR A 45 43.07 51.07 2.15
C THR A 45 42.25 52.30 1.73
N ASN A 46 40.93 52.30 2.00
CA ASN A 46 39.98 53.31 1.53
C ASN A 46 38.99 53.80 2.62
N ASP A 47 39.45 53.97 3.87
CA ASP A 47 38.60 54.32 5.03
C ASP A 47 37.35 53.45 5.21
N THR A 48 37.45 52.16 4.84
CA THR A 48 36.40 51.14 4.99
C THR A 48 35.84 51.12 6.42
N ASN A 49 34.52 51.17 6.56
CA ASN A 49 33.88 51.07 7.87
C ASN A 49 34.08 49.67 8.45
N LEU A 50 34.56 49.60 9.69
CA LEU A 50 34.78 48.35 10.43
C LEU A 50 33.91 48.25 11.69
N GLU A 51 32.96 49.17 11.89
CA GLU A 51 32.01 49.09 13.01
C GLU A 51 31.18 47.81 12.92
N GLY A 52 31.19 47.00 13.98
CA GLY A 52 30.45 45.75 14.08
C GLY A 52 31.18 44.50 13.54
N VAL A 53 32.33 44.66 12.89
CA VAL A 53 33.17 43.53 12.41
C VAL A 53 33.66 42.66 13.56
N GLU A 54 33.80 43.24 14.76
CA GLU A 54 34.16 42.56 16.00
C GLU A 54 33.16 41.48 16.42
N PHE A 55 31.87 41.63 16.11
CA PHE A 55 30.85 40.61 16.40
C PHE A 55 30.80 39.52 15.32
N LYS A 56 31.00 39.90 14.04
CA LYS A 56 31.00 38.94 12.90
C LYS A 56 32.20 38.00 12.89
N SER A 57 33.34 38.48 13.39
CA SER A 57 34.60 37.70 13.45
C SER A 57 34.71 36.83 14.71
N LEU A 58 33.74 36.92 15.63
CA LEU A 58 33.67 36.20 16.91
C LEU A 58 32.21 35.73 17.22
N PRO A 59 31.61 34.88 16.37
CA PRO A 59 30.30 34.28 16.63
C PRO A 59 30.25 33.49 17.95
N SER A 60 29.03 33.30 18.45
CA SER A 60 28.78 32.67 19.75
C SER A 60 29.35 31.24 19.81
N GLY A 61 29.89 30.85 20.98
CA GLY A 61 30.41 29.51 21.25
C GLY A 61 31.90 29.27 20.93
N LEU A 62 32.57 30.11 20.11
CA LEU A 62 33.96 29.86 19.66
C LEU A 62 34.98 29.64 20.79
N HIS A 63 34.79 30.25 21.96
CA HIS A 63 35.66 30.10 23.14
C HIS A 63 35.83 28.65 23.64
N ALA A 64 34.94 27.74 23.25
CA ALA A 64 35.07 26.30 23.50
C ALA A 64 36.19 25.63 22.67
N LEU A 65 36.47 26.14 21.48
CA LEU A 65 37.45 25.60 20.53
C LEU A 65 38.86 26.15 20.77
N ALA A 66 39.87 25.48 20.21
CA ALA A 66 41.26 25.96 20.25
C ALA A 66 41.55 26.98 19.13
N ASN A 67 40.98 26.75 17.95
CA ASN A 67 41.02 27.61 16.77
C ASN A 67 39.77 27.35 15.91
N ASP A 68 39.44 28.28 15.03
CA ASP A 68 38.38 28.14 14.01
C ASP A 68 38.58 29.20 12.91
N LEU A 69 37.89 29.04 11.78
CA LEU A 69 37.95 29.97 10.64
C LEU A 69 36.54 30.45 10.29
N VAL A 70 36.31 31.76 10.42
CA VAL A 70 34.99 32.36 10.22
C VAL A 70 34.95 33.15 8.92
N TYR A 71 34.05 32.73 8.03
CA TYR A 71 33.66 33.48 6.84
C TYR A 71 32.42 34.32 7.15
N PHE A 72 32.38 35.58 6.73
CA PHE A 72 31.23 36.48 6.92
C PHE A 72 31.15 37.54 5.81
N THR A 73 30.15 38.43 5.88
CA THR A 73 29.97 39.54 4.93
C THR A 73 29.81 40.87 5.65
N HIS A 74 30.38 41.93 5.09
CA HIS A 74 30.34 43.27 5.71
C HIS A 74 30.36 44.36 4.65
N GLU A 75 29.31 45.18 4.56
CA GLU A 75 29.20 46.33 3.64
C GLU A 75 29.67 46.06 2.19
N GLY A 76 29.29 44.91 1.62
CA GLY A 76 29.67 44.49 0.25
C GLY A 76 31.02 43.75 0.14
N TYR A 77 31.82 43.74 1.20
CA TYR A 77 33.08 42.98 1.29
C TYR A 77 32.87 41.57 1.87
N ALA A 78 33.79 40.66 1.55
CA ALA A 78 33.87 39.35 2.17
C ALA A 78 34.86 39.40 3.33
N GLY A 79 34.40 38.96 4.49
CA GLY A 79 35.21 38.81 5.69
C GLY A 79 35.76 37.39 5.80
N LEU A 80 37.05 37.30 6.14
CA LEU A 80 37.67 36.07 6.60
C LEU A 80 38.46 36.37 7.87
N SER A 81 38.15 35.69 8.97
CA SER A 81 38.87 35.83 10.23
C SER A 81 39.23 34.48 10.84
N ALA A 82 40.50 34.33 11.24
CA ALA A 82 40.98 33.18 11.99
C ALA A 82 40.93 33.46 13.49
N PHE A 83 40.20 32.61 14.22
CA PHE A 83 40.11 32.61 15.67
C PHE A 83 41.21 31.72 16.26
N ALA A 84 41.84 32.18 17.35
CA ALA A 84 42.76 31.37 18.14
C ALA A 84 42.65 31.65 19.63
N ARG A 85 42.63 30.59 20.43
CA ARG A 85 42.58 30.63 21.90
C ARG A 85 43.99 30.60 22.49
N GLY A 86 44.27 31.52 23.40
CA GLY A 86 45.49 31.56 24.20
C GLY A 86 45.37 30.71 25.46
N ASP A 87 46.48 30.62 26.21
CA ASP A 87 46.48 29.93 27.50
C ASP A 87 45.72 30.76 28.54
N ALA A 88 44.76 30.13 29.23
CA ALA A 88 43.94 30.72 30.29
C ALA A 88 43.45 29.64 31.27
N SER A 89 43.10 30.04 32.49
CA SER A 89 42.53 29.12 33.48
C SER A 89 41.09 28.75 33.13
N ALA A 90 40.63 27.56 33.54
CA ALA A 90 39.23 27.16 33.41
C ALA A 90 38.29 28.08 34.22
N GLU A 91 38.80 28.67 35.31
CA GLU A 91 38.09 29.64 36.16
C GLU A 91 37.83 30.97 35.44
N ASP A 92 38.67 31.33 34.46
CA ASP A 92 38.52 32.48 33.56
C ASP A 92 37.62 32.22 32.34
N ARG A 93 36.94 31.06 32.25
CA ARG A 93 36.13 30.64 31.08
C ARG A 93 36.88 30.69 29.73
N ASN A 94 38.20 30.45 29.76
CA ASN A 94 39.10 30.63 28.63
C ASN A 94 39.11 32.04 28.00
N ALA A 95 38.84 33.12 28.76
CA ALA A 95 38.70 34.49 28.24
C ALA A 95 39.98 35.15 27.65
N ASN A 96 40.98 34.37 27.23
CA ASN A 96 42.14 34.83 26.46
C ASN A 96 42.06 34.25 25.05
N PHE A 97 41.62 35.05 24.07
CA PHE A 97 41.55 34.66 22.67
C PHE A 97 41.58 35.89 21.76
N VAL A 98 41.96 35.66 20.51
CA VAL A 98 42.05 36.68 19.47
C VAL A 98 41.37 36.23 18.18
N SER A 99 40.95 37.18 17.36
CA SER A 99 40.53 36.94 15.97
C SER A 99 41.28 37.89 15.04
N VAL A 100 41.99 37.34 14.07
CA VAL A 100 42.73 38.11 13.04
C VAL A 100 41.98 37.97 11.73
N GLY A 101 41.53 39.07 11.15
CA GLY A 101 40.72 39.01 9.93
C GLY A 101 41.01 40.08 8.90
N VAL A 102 40.53 39.81 7.69
CA VAL A 102 40.63 40.66 6.51
C VAL A 102 39.26 40.92 5.90
N LEU A 103 39.12 42.08 5.25
CA LEU A 103 38.05 42.32 4.28
C LEU A 103 38.64 42.32 2.87
N VAL A 104 38.01 41.59 1.94
CA VAL A 104 38.38 41.52 0.53
C VAL A 104 37.21 41.86 -0.39
N ARG A 105 37.49 42.41 -1.58
CA ARG A 105 36.46 42.80 -2.56
C ARG A 105 35.81 41.57 -3.22
N ARG A 106 34.48 41.57 -3.36
CA ARG A 106 33.67 40.46 -3.89
C ARG A 106 33.21 40.61 -5.34
N GLU A 107 33.41 41.77 -5.95
CA GLU A 107 32.81 42.11 -7.24
C GLU A 107 33.57 41.50 -8.43
N GLY A 108 32.83 41.07 -9.45
CA GLY A 108 33.36 40.59 -10.71
C GLY A 108 34.21 39.31 -10.58
N ARG A 109 35.41 39.34 -11.16
CA ARG A 109 36.31 38.18 -11.34
C ARG A 109 36.87 37.53 -10.05
N PHE A 110 36.55 38.05 -8.87
CA PHE A 110 37.13 37.63 -7.60
C PHE A 110 36.26 36.67 -6.78
N GLY A 111 35.01 36.43 -7.19
CA GLY A 111 34.21 35.33 -6.65
C GLY A 111 33.59 35.58 -5.27
N ARG A 112 32.93 34.54 -4.74
CA ARG A 112 31.97 34.66 -3.61
C ARG A 112 32.59 35.19 -2.31
N LEU A 113 33.86 34.88 -2.06
CA LEU A 113 34.66 35.34 -0.91
C LEU A 113 35.89 36.17 -1.35
N GLY A 114 35.91 36.72 -2.57
CA GLY A 114 37.03 37.55 -3.04
C GLY A 114 38.40 36.84 -3.07
N ARG A 115 38.40 35.49 -3.18
CA ARG A 115 39.57 34.61 -3.00
C ARG A 115 40.26 34.68 -1.63
N GLY A 116 39.58 35.19 -0.61
CA GLY A 116 40.14 35.37 0.75
C GLY A 116 40.71 34.09 1.37
N TRP A 117 40.18 32.91 1.01
CA TRP A 117 40.67 31.60 1.47
C TRP A 117 42.16 31.35 1.19
N LEU A 118 42.76 31.98 0.17
CA LEU A 118 44.21 31.92 -0.10
C LEU A 118 45.06 32.51 1.04
N LEU A 119 44.45 33.32 1.92
CA LEU A 119 45.10 33.92 3.09
C LEU A 119 44.85 33.12 4.39
N ALA A 120 43.95 32.14 4.40
CA ALA A 120 43.47 31.46 5.60
C ALA A 120 44.62 30.87 6.44
N GLY A 121 45.47 30.03 5.87
CA GLY A 121 46.62 29.44 6.59
C GLY A 121 47.69 30.45 7.03
N ARG A 122 47.71 31.69 6.51
CA ARG A 122 48.53 32.79 7.05
C ARG A 122 47.83 33.45 8.24
N LEU A 123 46.52 33.69 8.14
CA LEU A 123 45.70 34.26 9.21
C LEU A 123 45.67 33.34 10.45
N GLU A 124 45.50 32.03 10.28
CA GLU A 124 45.56 31.05 11.38
C GLU A 124 46.90 31.07 12.12
N LYS A 125 48.02 31.11 11.38
CA LYS A 125 49.37 31.22 11.97
C LYS A 125 49.57 32.53 12.72
N MET A 126 49.06 33.65 12.19
CA MET A 126 49.12 34.95 12.87
C MET A 126 48.23 34.98 14.12
N ALA A 127 47.01 34.46 14.07
CA ALA A 127 46.11 34.38 15.21
C ALA A 127 46.71 33.52 16.33
N ALA A 128 47.27 32.35 16.00
CA ALA A 128 47.93 31.47 16.97
C ALA A 128 49.17 32.12 17.64
N ALA A 129 49.90 32.98 16.92
CA ALA A 129 50.99 33.76 17.49
C ALA A 129 50.47 34.90 18.40
N LEU A 130 49.49 35.66 17.93
CA LEU A 130 48.91 36.83 18.62
C LEU A 130 48.02 36.48 19.83
N ALA A 131 47.65 35.19 19.97
CA ALA A 131 47.04 34.61 21.16
C ALA A 131 48.04 34.34 22.30
N ARG A 132 49.36 34.33 21.99
CA ARG A 132 50.45 34.06 22.94
C ARG A 132 51.35 35.26 23.19
N ASP A 133 51.45 36.18 22.23
CA ASP A 133 52.23 37.42 22.31
C ASP A 133 51.36 38.64 21.90
N GLU A 134 51.64 39.81 22.48
CA GLU A 134 50.92 41.06 22.21
C GLU A 134 51.55 41.93 21.11
N THR A 135 52.66 41.48 20.51
CA THR A 135 53.36 42.24 19.47
C THR A 135 52.58 42.26 18.14
N VAL A 136 52.18 43.45 17.68
CA VAL A 136 51.47 43.63 16.38
C VAL A 136 52.39 43.54 15.14
N ALA A 137 53.67 43.21 15.31
CA ALA A 137 54.65 43.18 14.22
C ALA A 137 54.26 42.25 13.04
N PRO A 138 53.70 41.03 13.26
CA PRO A 138 53.25 40.17 12.17
C PRO A 138 52.14 40.79 11.30
N LEU A 139 51.30 41.67 11.89
CA LEU A 139 50.20 42.33 11.16
C LEU A 139 50.72 43.45 10.25
N GLU A 140 51.70 44.24 10.70
CA GLU A 140 52.32 45.28 9.87
C GLU A 140 53.15 44.66 8.73
N GLU A 141 53.85 43.54 8.98
CA GLU A 141 54.58 42.79 7.94
C GLU A 141 53.62 42.23 6.88
N PHE A 142 52.54 41.57 7.30
CA PHE A 142 51.51 41.07 6.39
C PHE A 142 50.85 42.19 5.59
N TRP A 143 50.53 43.33 6.22
CA TRP A 143 49.94 44.48 5.53
C TRP A 143 50.89 45.08 4.48
N ALA A 144 52.18 45.18 4.78
CA ALA A 144 53.20 45.67 3.83
C ALA A 144 53.36 44.72 2.62
N ASP A 145 53.38 43.41 2.84
CA ASP A 145 53.42 42.39 1.79
C ASP A 145 52.22 42.53 0.83
N GLN A 146 50.99 42.54 1.36
CA GLN A 146 49.77 42.66 0.55
C GLN A 146 49.66 43.99 -0.21
N THR A 147 50.05 45.12 0.41
CA THR A 147 49.96 46.44 -0.24
C THR A 147 51.11 46.74 -1.20
N SER A 148 52.25 46.05 -1.10
CA SER A 148 53.39 46.20 -2.01
C SER A 148 53.12 45.57 -3.39
N ASN A 149 52.53 44.37 -3.43
CA ASN A 149 52.20 43.65 -4.67
C ASN A 149 51.15 44.36 -5.55
N ALA A 150 50.32 45.24 -4.96
CA ALA A 150 49.31 46.00 -5.69
C ALA A 150 49.90 47.10 -6.59
N LYS A 151 51.10 47.62 -6.29
CA LYS A 151 51.67 48.78 -7.01
C LYS A 151 52.36 48.43 -8.33
N THR A 152 52.74 47.16 -8.54
CA THR A 152 53.51 46.71 -9.71
C THR A 152 52.65 46.40 -10.95
N LYS A 153 51.33 46.16 -10.81
CA LYS A 153 50.44 45.82 -11.94
C LYS A 153 49.81 47.03 -12.66
N HIS A 154 50.00 48.26 -12.19
CA HIS A 154 49.30 49.46 -12.70
C HIS A 154 50.03 50.27 -13.80
N ALA A 155 51.18 49.80 -14.32
CA ALA A 155 52.06 50.61 -15.15
C ALA A 155 51.93 50.44 -16.69
N ASP A 156 51.38 49.33 -17.18
CA ASP A 156 51.36 49.00 -18.63
C ASP A 156 49.96 48.63 -19.15
N SER A 157 49.20 49.63 -19.60
CA SER A 157 48.17 49.43 -20.64
C SER A 157 47.73 50.76 -21.30
N THR A 158 48.57 51.32 -22.17
CA THR A 158 48.12 52.35 -23.14
C THR A 158 48.47 51.95 -24.57
N ASP A 159 47.43 51.53 -25.29
CA ASP A 159 47.15 51.79 -26.70
C ASP A 159 47.85 51.02 -27.85
N SER A 160 46.97 50.43 -28.67
CA SER A 160 47.01 50.36 -30.15
C SER A 160 47.55 49.13 -30.92
N ASN A 161 46.77 48.81 -31.96
CA ASN A 161 47.07 48.13 -33.23
C ASN A 161 47.30 46.61 -33.30
N ALA A 162 46.24 45.91 -33.71
CA ALA A 162 46.31 44.64 -34.42
C ALA A 162 46.62 44.83 -35.92
N LYS A 163 47.27 43.82 -36.58
CA LYS A 163 46.98 43.48 -38.00
C LYS A 163 47.62 42.17 -38.51
N ASN A 164 46.79 41.39 -39.22
CA ASN A 164 47.08 40.58 -40.43
C ASN A 164 47.97 39.31 -40.28
N LYS A 165 47.53 38.10 -40.67
CA LYS A 165 47.01 37.73 -42.03
C LYS A 165 46.47 36.28 -42.12
N HIS A 166 45.36 36.12 -42.87
CA HIS A 166 45.05 35.15 -43.98
C HIS A 166 45.50 33.66 -43.94
N ALA A 167 44.79 32.69 -44.56
CA ALA A 167 43.42 32.61 -45.14
C ALA A 167 43.08 31.14 -45.55
N ASP A 168 41.77 30.84 -45.73
CA ASP A 168 41.09 29.86 -46.63
C ASP A 168 41.75 28.49 -46.98
N SER A 169 41.07 27.33 -46.97
CA SER A 169 39.86 27.07 -47.78
C SER A 169 39.16 25.71 -47.56
N LYS A 170 37.82 25.70 -47.74
CA LYS A 170 36.87 24.63 -48.17
C LYS A 170 37.30 23.14 -48.27
N GLY A 171 36.38 22.26 -47.81
CA GLY A 171 35.83 21.20 -48.70
C GLY A 171 35.71 19.75 -48.19
N THR A 172 34.61 19.44 -47.50
CA THR A 172 33.86 18.14 -47.46
C THR A 172 34.59 16.79 -47.72
N ILE A 173 34.45 15.85 -46.78
CA ILE A 173 33.74 14.56 -46.97
C ILE A 173 33.40 13.95 -45.59
N ARG A 174 32.29 13.22 -45.50
CA ARG A 174 31.89 12.45 -44.30
C ARG A 174 32.77 11.22 -44.14
N ASP A 175 33.13 10.88 -42.91
CA ASP A 175 33.00 9.50 -42.45
C ASP A 175 32.71 9.41 -40.94
N ARG A 176 32.10 8.30 -40.53
CA ARG A 176 31.68 8.04 -39.14
C ARG A 176 32.82 7.38 -38.36
N ALA A 177 32.97 7.76 -37.09
CA ALA A 177 32.97 6.87 -35.91
C ALA A 177 33.81 7.41 -34.74
N ILE A 178 33.19 7.40 -33.55
CA ILE A 178 33.74 6.90 -32.27
C ILE A 178 35.27 7.04 -32.07
N SER A 179 35.68 7.98 -31.21
CA SER A 179 36.52 7.71 -30.02
C SER A 179 36.93 9.00 -29.28
N THR A 180 36.62 9.03 -27.98
CA THR A 180 37.57 9.23 -26.86
C THR A 180 38.52 10.44 -26.85
N VAL A 181 38.36 11.26 -25.80
CA VAL A 181 39.37 12.01 -25.01
C VAL A 181 40.57 12.63 -25.75
N THR A 182 40.73 13.95 -25.64
CA THR A 182 42.04 14.60 -25.83
C THR A 182 42.28 15.78 -24.87
N ALA A 183 43.10 15.50 -23.86
CA ALA A 183 44.13 16.36 -23.25
C ALA A 183 43.78 17.81 -22.82
N ILE A 184 43.66 17.99 -21.50
CA ILE A 184 43.97 19.23 -20.78
C ILE A 184 45.38 19.06 -20.12
N PRO A 185 46.19 20.12 -19.91
CA PRO A 185 47.52 19.99 -19.31
C PRO A 185 47.52 19.77 -17.77
N LYS A 186 48.40 18.88 -17.30
CA LYS A 186 48.39 18.23 -15.96
C LYS A 186 48.74 19.06 -14.70
N ASP A 187 49.00 20.36 -14.79
CA ASP A 187 49.63 21.11 -13.66
C ASP A 187 48.68 22.07 -12.88
N GLU A 188 47.38 22.16 -13.21
CA GLU A 188 46.42 23.05 -12.51
C GLU A 188 45.11 22.35 -12.06
N GLU A 189 45.11 21.04 -11.82
CA GLU A 189 43.87 20.25 -11.65
C GLU A 189 43.34 20.09 -10.20
N ARG A 190 44.06 20.57 -9.16
CA ARG A 190 43.63 20.43 -7.74
C ARG A 190 43.27 21.75 -7.05
N LEU A 191 42.19 21.73 -6.28
CA LEU A 191 41.75 22.87 -5.45
C LEU A 191 42.77 23.21 -4.34
N PRO A 192 43.01 24.51 -4.03
CA PRO A 192 43.88 24.91 -2.92
C PRO A 192 43.41 24.42 -1.55
N GLU A 193 44.36 24.13 -0.64
CA GLU A 193 44.16 23.54 0.71
C GLU A 193 43.03 24.13 1.58
N TYR A 194 42.70 25.42 1.42
CA TYR A 194 41.65 26.11 2.18
C TYR A 194 40.42 26.48 1.33
N HIS A 195 40.31 25.99 0.09
CA HIS A 195 39.20 26.31 -0.79
C HIS A 195 37.89 25.68 -0.27
N PRO A 196 36.81 26.45 0.00
CA PRO A 196 35.60 25.93 0.66
C PRO A 196 34.93 24.74 -0.04
N ALA A 197 35.07 24.62 -1.36
CA ALA A 197 34.52 23.48 -2.11
C ALA A 197 35.14 22.11 -1.74
N LEU A 198 36.28 22.05 -1.02
CA LEU A 198 36.81 20.80 -0.48
C LEU A 198 35.83 20.12 0.51
N ALA A 199 34.97 20.90 1.18
CA ALA A 199 33.96 20.36 2.09
C ALA A 199 32.73 19.76 1.37
N ILE A 200 32.72 19.68 0.03
CA ILE A 200 31.53 19.23 -0.72
C ILE A 200 31.21 17.76 -0.50
N LEU A 201 32.23 16.90 -0.33
CA LEU A 201 32.00 15.49 0.02
C LEU A 201 31.43 15.35 1.44
N GLN A 202 31.92 16.15 2.39
CA GLN A 202 31.35 16.22 3.75
C GLN A 202 29.90 16.76 3.73
N TYR A 203 29.59 17.70 2.85
CA TYR A 203 28.23 18.19 2.62
C TYR A 203 27.31 17.07 2.11
N LEU A 204 27.74 16.30 1.10
CA LEU A 204 26.96 15.15 0.62
C LEU A 204 26.78 14.05 1.68
N ASP A 205 27.82 13.74 2.45
CA ASP A 205 27.78 12.72 3.49
C ASP A 205 26.89 13.13 4.68
N LEU A 206 26.80 14.44 4.99
CA LEU A 206 25.96 14.97 6.07
C LEU A 206 24.50 15.12 5.66
N PHE A 207 24.20 15.64 4.48
CA PHE A 207 22.82 15.97 4.07
C PHE A 207 22.09 14.81 3.39
N GLY A 208 22.80 13.80 2.87
CA GLY A 208 22.16 12.63 2.29
C GLY A 208 21.25 13.00 1.10
N PRO A 209 20.08 12.34 0.96
CA PRO A 209 19.07 12.70 -0.03
C PRO A 209 18.56 14.15 0.04
N LEU A 210 18.71 14.85 1.18
CA LEU A 210 18.19 16.21 1.37
C LEU A 210 18.99 17.27 0.58
N VAL A 211 20.15 16.92 0.01
CA VAL A 211 20.95 17.81 -0.85
C VAL A 211 20.14 18.34 -2.04
N PHE A 212 19.26 17.51 -2.61
CA PHE A 212 18.42 17.88 -3.76
C PHE A 212 17.34 18.89 -3.35
N ARG A 213 16.68 18.69 -2.21
CA ARG A 213 15.72 19.67 -1.65
C ARG A 213 16.38 21.00 -1.31
N LEU A 214 17.59 20.99 -0.75
CA LEU A 214 18.36 22.22 -0.50
C LEU A 214 18.70 22.93 -1.82
N GLN A 215 19.16 22.20 -2.84
CA GLN A 215 19.46 22.78 -4.15
C GLN A 215 18.21 23.37 -4.81
N GLN A 216 17.07 22.66 -4.81
CA GLN A 216 15.78 23.13 -5.31
C GLN A 216 15.36 24.44 -4.62
N ALA A 217 15.38 24.49 -3.28
CA ALA A 217 15.05 25.70 -2.54
C ALA A 217 16.03 26.86 -2.82
N ALA A 218 17.32 26.55 -2.98
CA ALA A 218 18.32 27.52 -3.34
C ALA A 218 18.11 28.07 -4.76
N LEU A 219 17.72 27.22 -5.72
CA LEU A 219 17.33 27.61 -7.09
C LEU A 219 16.08 28.49 -7.10
N LEU A 220 15.07 28.19 -6.28
CA LEU A 220 13.91 29.07 -6.03
C LEU A 220 14.23 30.36 -5.26
N ARG A 221 15.52 30.62 -4.96
CA ARG A 221 15.99 31.80 -4.23
C ARG A 221 15.26 32.01 -2.89
N LYS A 222 14.98 30.92 -2.18
CA LYS A 222 14.50 30.96 -0.79
C LYS A 222 15.62 31.48 0.13
N ARG A 223 15.24 32.06 1.28
CA ARG A 223 16.16 32.48 2.35
C ARG A 223 16.46 31.30 3.28
N ILE A 224 17.67 30.76 3.22
CA ILE A 224 18.06 29.51 3.86
C ILE A 224 19.03 29.79 5.02
N LEU A 225 18.65 29.37 6.23
CA LEU A 225 19.41 29.54 7.46
C LEU A 225 19.89 28.19 8.01
N PHE A 226 21.19 27.94 7.96
CA PHE A 226 21.82 26.83 8.70
C PHE A 226 22.02 27.20 10.17
N VAL A 227 21.64 26.31 11.08
CA VAL A 227 21.76 26.48 12.53
C VAL A 227 22.53 25.30 13.08
N GLY A 228 23.62 25.57 13.80
CA GLY A 228 24.48 24.54 14.36
C GLY A 228 25.44 25.08 15.42
N SER A 229 26.18 24.19 16.06
CA SER A 229 27.25 24.56 16.99
C SER A 229 28.59 24.74 16.26
N PRO A 230 29.55 25.51 16.84
CA PRO A 230 30.92 25.52 16.35
C PRO A 230 31.54 24.10 16.26
N PRO A 231 32.43 23.81 15.29
CA PRO A 231 33.12 24.76 14.40
C PRO A 231 32.26 25.43 13.33
N VAL A 232 32.38 26.75 13.23
CA VAL A 232 31.62 27.59 12.29
C VAL A 232 32.17 27.47 10.87
N ARG A 233 33.47 27.18 10.72
CA ARG A 233 34.13 26.95 9.42
C ARG A 233 33.31 26.00 8.54
N THR A 234 33.03 24.81 9.05
CA THR A 234 32.34 23.73 8.32
C THR A 234 30.95 24.17 7.84
N THR A 235 30.17 24.86 8.68
CA THR A 235 28.84 25.34 8.26
C THR A 235 28.93 26.48 7.23
N CYS A 236 29.91 27.37 7.35
CA CYS A 236 30.16 28.39 6.31
C CYS A 236 30.65 27.77 4.98
N GLU A 237 31.38 26.67 5.02
CA GLU A 237 31.76 25.91 3.82
C GLU A 237 30.53 25.24 3.18
N PHE A 238 29.57 24.74 3.98
CA PHE A 238 28.28 24.28 3.46
C PHE A 238 27.45 25.41 2.81
N VAL A 239 27.47 26.61 3.39
CA VAL A 239 26.87 27.83 2.80
C VAL A 239 27.52 28.20 1.45
N TYR A 240 28.83 28.00 1.30
CA TYR A 240 29.52 28.14 0.01
C TYR A 240 29.04 27.08 -0.97
N ASN A 241 29.06 25.80 -0.55
CA ASN A 241 28.75 24.66 -1.41
C ASN A 241 27.33 24.74 -1.96
N LEU A 242 26.32 25.03 -1.13
CA LEU A 242 24.94 25.18 -1.61
C LEU A 242 24.83 26.29 -2.66
N SER A 243 25.45 27.46 -2.45
CA SER A 243 25.45 28.57 -3.42
C SER A 243 26.14 28.21 -4.74
N VAL A 244 27.18 27.36 -4.71
CA VAL A 244 27.85 26.85 -5.93
C VAL A 244 26.96 25.82 -6.64
N LEU A 245 26.41 24.85 -5.91
CA LEU A 245 25.53 23.80 -6.45
C LEU A 245 24.23 24.36 -7.07
N SER A 246 23.73 25.50 -6.58
CA SER A 246 22.54 26.19 -7.11
C SER A 246 22.84 27.34 -8.09
N SER A 247 24.03 27.33 -8.71
CA SER A 247 24.40 28.31 -9.75
C SER A 247 23.82 27.91 -11.10
N ILE A 248 23.26 28.87 -11.82
CA ILE A 248 22.88 28.68 -13.23
C ILE A 248 24.06 29.12 -14.10
N SER A 249 24.43 28.30 -15.09
CA SER A 249 25.54 28.64 -15.98
C SER A 249 25.18 29.82 -16.88
N PRO A 250 26.15 30.69 -17.27
CA PRO A 250 25.88 31.78 -18.21
C PRO A 250 25.33 31.32 -19.57
N ARG A 251 25.54 30.04 -19.93
CA ARG A 251 24.98 29.43 -21.14
C ARG A 251 23.51 29.05 -20.98
N ASP A 252 23.12 28.51 -19.82
CA ASP A 252 21.72 28.19 -19.55
C ASP A 252 20.92 29.48 -19.27
N ALA A 253 21.58 30.55 -18.82
CA ALA A 253 20.99 31.88 -18.67
C ALA A 253 20.47 32.49 -19.98
N GLU A 254 21.03 32.09 -21.15
CA GLU A 254 20.54 32.52 -22.47
C GLU A 254 19.10 32.05 -22.78
N HIS A 255 18.60 31.05 -22.03
CA HIS A 255 17.25 30.49 -22.18
C HIS A 255 16.21 31.09 -21.21
N LEU A 256 16.60 32.00 -20.31
CA LEU A 256 15.74 32.52 -19.24
C LEU A 256 15.09 33.86 -19.62
N ALA A 257 14.03 34.25 -18.89
CA ALA A 257 13.35 35.51 -19.13
C ALA A 257 14.27 36.73 -18.81
N PRO A 258 14.16 37.85 -19.56
CA PRO A 258 14.89 39.09 -19.25
C PRO A 258 14.57 39.61 -17.84
N GLY A 259 15.58 40.10 -17.11
CA GLY A 259 15.42 40.53 -15.70
C GLY A 259 15.72 39.44 -14.66
N THR A 260 16.21 38.27 -15.09
CA THR A 260 16.64 37.16 -14.21
C THR A 260 18.16 37.13 -13.95
N GLU A 261 18.91 38.14 -14.41
CA GLU A 261 20.38 38.17 -14.36
C GLU A 261 20.93 38.15 -12.92
N ASP A 262 20.26 38.86 -11.99
CA ASP A 262 20.59 38.85 -10.56
C ASP A 262 20.19 37.52 -9.87
N LEU A 263 19.37 36.70 -10.53
CA LEU A 263 18.92 35.40 -10.03
C LEU A 263 19.85 34.25 -10.44
N LEU A 264 21.00 34.49 -11.09
CA LEU A 264 21.89 33.40 -11.56
C LEU A 264 22.70 32.72 -10.45
N ARG A 265 22.96 33.41 -9.34
CA ARG A 265 23.74 32.91 -8.19
C ARG A 265 23.03 33.25 -6.89
N LEU A 266 22.95 32.32 -5.94
CA LEU A 266 22.38 32.60 -4.61
C LEU A 266 23.40 33.36 -3.73
N PRO A 267 23.09 34.56 -3.20
CA PRO A 267 23.97 35.30 -2.30
C PRO A 267 24.33 34.52 -1.03
N SER A 268 25.63 34.31 -0.80
CA SER A 268 26.14 33.76 0.47
C SER A 268 26.45 34.89 1.45
N LEU A 269 25.79 34.88 2.61
CA LEU A 269 26.07 35.79 3.74
C LEU A 269 27.05 35.17 4.77
N PHE A 270 27.24 33.86 4.72
CA PHE A 270 28.08 33.07 5.62
C PHE A 270 27.65 33.22 7.10
N SER A 271 28.58 33.45 8.04
CA SER A 271 28.24 33.60 9.45
C SER A 271 27.50 34.91 9.71
N ILE A 272 26.32 34.80 10.33
CA ILE A 272 25.49 35.92 10.78
C ILE A 272 25.12 35.75 12.26
N GLY A 273 24.98 36.87 12.97
CA GLY A 273 24.59 36.88 14.38
C GLY A 273 23.39 37.79 14.67
N VAL A 274 23.04 37.93 15.95
CA VAL A 274 21.93 38.81 16.39
C VAL A 274 22.05 40.25 15.88
N HIS A 275 23.27 40.73 15.67
CA HIS A 275 23.57 42.07 15.16
C HIS A 275 23.17 42.28 13.69
N ASP A 276 23.08 41.21 12.89
CA ASP A 276 22.71 41.28 11.47
C ASP A 276 21.19 41.37 11.25
N ILE A 277 20.36 41.19 12.29
CA ILE A 277 18.90 41.14 12.14
C ILE A 277 18.32 42.40 11.45
N PRO A 278 18.73 43.65 11.74
CA PRO A 278 18.22 44.82 11.01
C PRO A 278 18.56 44.79 9.51
N TYR A 279 19.72 44.23 9.14
CA TYR A 279 20.10 44.02 7.74
C TYR A 279 19.23 42.93 7.09
N LEU A 280 19.02 41.79 7.75
CA LEU A 280 18.14 40.73 7.27
C LEU A 280 16.68 41.19 7.14
N GLU A 281 16.21 42.08 8.03
CA GLU A 281 14.89 42.71 7.94
C GLU A 281 14.80 43.69 6.74
N SER A 282 15.90 44.30 6.32
CA SER A 282 15.97 45.19 5.14
C SER A 282 15.91 44.44 3.81
N LEU A 283 16.38 43.18 3.76
CA LEU A 283 16.30 42.30 2.59
C LEU A 283 14.87 41.75 2.35
N ARG A 284 13.90 42.06 3.21
CA ARG A 284 12.54 41.50 3.13
C ARG A 284 11.65 42.29 2.16
N ASN A 285 11.22 41.65 1.08
CA ASN A 285 10.14 42.19 0.24
C ASN A 285 8.81 42.23 1.03
N PRO A 286 8.16 43.41 1.18
CA PRO A 286 6.98 43.56 2.03
C PRO A 286 5.66 43.07 1.41
N LYS A 287 5.63 42.64 0.14
CA LYS A 287 4.37 42.24 -0.54
C LYS A 287 4.17 40.72 -0.68
N GLY A 288 5.24 39.93 -0.68
CA GLY A 288 5.17 38.47 -0.88
C GLY A 288 4.89 38.07 -2.33
N GLY A 289 5.57 37.02 -2.81
CA GLY A 289 5.47 36.54 -4.18
C GLY A 289 6.26 37.35 -5.22
N HIS A 290 6.67 36.68 -6.29
CA HIS A 290 7.31 37.32 -7.44
C HIS A 290 6.21 37.90 -8.35
N THR A 291 6.18 39.23 -8.53
CA THR A 291 5.33 39.88 -9.53
C THR A 291 6.23 40.43 -10.64
N PRO A 292 6.03 40.08 -11.92
CA PRO A 292 6.83 40.63 -13.01
C PRO A 292 6.87 42.16 -12.95
N GLY A 293 8.07 42.74 -12.84
CA GLY A 293 8.29 44.19 -12.77
C GLY A 293 8.38 44.83 -11.37
N ASN A 294 8.35 44.05 -10.28
CA ASN A 294 8.78 44.54 -8.95
C ASN A 294 10.24 44.15 -8.69
N ALA A 295 10.97 44.99 -7.94
CA ALA A 295 12.33 44.66 -7.50
C ALA A 295 12.34 43.31 -6.75
N ALA A 296 13.26 42.42 -7.14
CA ALA A 296 13.30 41.04 -6.69
C ALA A 296 13.40 40.94 -5.16
N ALA A 297 12.74 39.94 -4.58
CA ALA A 297 13.04 39.55 -3.21
C ALA A 297 14.41 38.85 -3.21
N GLU A 298 15.41 39.44 -2.55
CA GLU A 298 16.75 38.86 -2.48
C GLU A 298 16.76 37.61 -1.60
N GLY A 299 16.73 36.44 -2.25
CA GLY A 299 17.10 35.17 -1.62
C GLY A 299 18.54 35.19 -1.13
N TRP A 300 18.84 34.40 -0.10
CA TRP A 300 20.20 34.30 0.44
C TRP A 300 20.41 32.98 1.19
N VAL A 301 21.66 32.62 1.40
CA VAL A 301 22.07 31.50 2.25
C VAL A 301 23.08 31.95 3.31
N ALA A 302 22.80 31.60 4.57
CA ALA A 302 23.58 32.02 5.73
C ALA A 302 23.63 30.92 6.79
N CYS A 303 24.50 31.07 7.79
CA CYS A 303 24.57 30.19 8.95
C CYS A 303 24.74 30.97 10.26
N THR A 304 24.31 30.38 11.37
CA THR A 304 24.43 31.00 12.69
C THR A 304 24.63 29.96 13.79
N THR A 305 25.32 30.39 14.86
CA THR A 305 25.33 29.69 16.16
C THR A 305 24.31 30.28 17.14
N ASP A 306 23.61 31.35 16.75
CA ASP A 306 22.65 32.06 17.59
C ASP A 306 21.22 31.52 17.32
N GLU A 307 20.82 30.47 18.05
CA GLU A 307 19.48 29.86 17.96
C GLU A 307 18.33 30.88 18.07
N ILE A 308 18.53 32.01 18.76
CA ILE A 308 17.53 33.08 18.89
C ILE A 308 17.07 33.64 17.53
N ILE A 309 17.86 33.54 16.46
CA ILE A 309 17.45 33.94 15.11
C ILE A 309 16.29 33.07 14.60
N THR A 310 16.23 31.78 14.99
CA THR A 310 15.11 30.87 14.64
C THR A 310 13.77 31.33 15.23
N THR A 311 13.78 32.05 16.35
CA THR A 311 12.54 32.60 16.94
C THR A 311 11.92 33.69 16.07
N LYS A 312 12.67 34.26 15.11
CA LYS A 312 12.22 35.27 14.16
C LYS A 312 11.91 34.65 12.79
N GLN A 313 10.88 33.80 12.74
CA GLN A 313 10.38 33.10 11.55
C GLN A 313 10.22 33.96 10.27
N LYS A 314 10.06 35.29 10.40
CA LYS A 314 9.94 36.21 9.25
C LYS A 314 11.26 36.50 8.51
N LEU A 315 12.42 36.13 9.08
CA LEU A 315 13.74 36.43 8.50
C LEU A 315 14.16 35.46 7.41
N TYR A 316 13.79 34.19 7.54
CA TYR A 316 14.14 33.10 6.62
C TYR A 316 12.87 32.43 6.07
N ASP A 317 13.02 31.60 5.04
CA ASP A 317 11.97 30.74 4.51
C ASP A 317 12.18 29.28 4.93
N ILE A 318 13.46 28.86 5.03
CA ILE A 318 13.87 27.51 5.46
C ILE A 318 14.94 27.63 6.55
N VAL A 319 14.79 26.83 7.60
CA VAL A 319 15.82 26.58 8.61
C VAL A 319 16.36 25.15 8.48
N VAL A 320 17.66 25.00 8.66
CA VAL A 320 18.39 23.72 8.55
C VAL A 320 19.10 23.46 9.87
N GLU A 321 18.52 22.59 10.69
CA GLU A 321 19.05 22.21 12.01
C GLU A 321 20.12 21.12 11.84
N ILE A 322 21.39 21.48 12.09
CA ILE A 322 22.53 20.56 12.00
C ILE A 322 22.68 19.80 13.34
N PRO A 323 22.80 18.46 13.34
CA PRO A 323 22.97 17.67 14.57
C PRO A 323 24.23 18.06 15.35
N HIS A 324 24.16 18.06 16.69
CA HIS A 324 25.34 18.29 17.52
C HIS A 324 26.27 17.08 17.51
N ALA A 325 27.58 17.32 17.41
CA ALA A 325 28.62 16.28 17.41
C ALA A 325 28.69 15.42 18.71
N GLY A 326 27.95 15.80 19.76
CA GLY A 326 27.88 15.09 21.05
C GLY A 326 26.67 14.16 21.22
N ASP A 327 25.67 14.21 20.34
CA ASP A 327 24.41 13.43 20.51
C ASP A 327 24.47 12.01 19.94
N ALA A 328 25.56 11.62 19.29
CA ALA A 328 25.67 10.36 18.57
C ALA A 328 26.20 9.20 19.43
N ASN A 329 25.42 8.11 19.50
CA ASN A 329 26.03 6.78 19.50
C ASN A 329 26.79 6.64 18.17
N ALA A 330 28.08 6.29 18.20
CA ALA A 330 28.99 6.32 17.05
C ALA A 330 28.69 5.33 15.89
N GLN A 331 27.48 4.76 15.85
CA GLN A 331 27.04 3.75 14.88
C GLN A 331 25.84 4.18 14.01
N GLN A 332 25.25 5.36 14.22
CA GLN A 332 24.14 5.85 13.38
C GLN A 332 24.43 7.27 12.90
N ARG A 333 24.43 7.47 11.57
CA ARG A 333 24.40 8.81 10.97
C ARG A 333 23.00 9.38 11.18
N HIS A 334 22.89 10.67 11.50
CA HIS A 334 21.62 11.36 11.65
C HIS A 334 21.57 12.51 10.65
N TRP A 335 20.52 12.52 9.82
CA TRP A 335 20.32 13.58 8.82
C TRP A 335 19.89 14.89 9.49
N PRO A 336 20.35 16.07 9.00
CA PRO A 336 19.85 17.38 9.40
C PRO A 336 18.34 17.53 9.19
N LYS A 337 17.68 18.34 10.02
CA LYS A 337 16.24 18.62 9.88
C LYS A 337 16.02 19.92 9.12
N LEU A 338 15.34 19.82 7.98
CA LEU A 338 14.91 20.97 7.19
C LEU A 338 13.48 21.32 7.59
N ARG A 339 13.23 22.59 7.90
CA ARG A 339 11.89 23.09 8.23
C ARG A 339 11.54 24.37 7.51
N THR A 340 10.28 24.54 7.15
CA THR A 340 9.72 25.83 6.72
C THR A 340 9.74 26.83 7.89
N SER A 341 9.59 28.12 7.61
CA SER A 341 9.37 29.16 8.63
C SER A 341 8.12 28.91 9.49
N GLU A 342 7.14 28.15 9.00
CA GLU A 342 5.91 27.77 9.71
C GLU A 342 6.08 26.52 10.59
N GLY A 343 7.14 25.73 10.35
CA GLY A 343 7.54 24.57 11.17
C GLY A 343 7.37 23.21 10.47
N ASP A 344 6.83 23.18 9.25
CA ASP A 344 6.65 21.95 8.47
C ASP A 344 7.99 21.33 8.10
N THR A 345 8.08 20.00 8.18
CA THR A 345 9.32 19.28 7.88
C THR A 345 9.44 19.00 6.39
N ILE A 346 10.53 19.46 5.78
CA ILE A 346 10.86 19.21 4.37
C ILE A 346 11.62 17.88 4.29
N LYS A 347 11.21 17.03 3.34
CA LYS A 347 11.76 15.68 3.13
C LYS A 347 12.18 15.49 1.68
N ALA A 348 13.11 14.58 1.43
CA ALA A 348 13.53 14.20 0.08
C ALA A 348 12.46 13.32 -0.61
N SER A 349 12.32 13.43 -1.93
CA SER A 349 11.45 12.53 -2.70
C SER A 349 12.01 11.10 -2.74
N GLN A 350 11.18 10.15 -3.18
CA GLN A 350 11.63 8.78 -3.41
C GLN A 350 12.65 8.69 -4.56
N ARG A 351 12.55 9.56 -5.58
CA ARG A 351 13.56 9.69 -6.64
C ARG A 351 14.87 10.28 -6.10
N ASP A 352 14.83 11.29 -5.23
CA ASP A 352 16.02 11.87 -4.61
C ASP A 352 16.82 10.84 -3.79
N ALA A 353 16.13 9.95 -3.06
CA ALA A 353 16.77 8.87 -2.33
C ALA A 353 17.48 7.86 -3.26
N ALA A 354 16.80 7.42 -4.33
CA ALA A 354 17.38 6.53 -5.33
C ALA A 354 18.58 7.16 -6.06
N ARG A 355 18.47 8.44 -6.40
CA ARG A 355 19.51 9.27 -7.01
C ARG A 355 20.72 9.46 -6.10
N TYR A 356 20.50 9.80 -4.84
CA TYR A 356 21.58 9.92 -3.86
C TYR A 356 22.34 8.60 -3.72
N LYS A 357 21.63 7.46 -3.66
CA LYS A 357 22.25 6.14 -3.57
C LYS A 357 23.15 5.84 -4.77
N LEU A 358 22.75 6.22 -5.98
CA LEU A 358 23.58 6.11 -7.19
C LEU A 358 24.85 6.98 -7.11
N LEU A 359 24.71 8.25 -6.71
CA LEU A 359 25.83 9.17 -6.51
C LEU A 359 26.79 8.67 -5.41
N HIS A 360 26.26 8.18 -4.29
CA HIS A 360 27.01 7.61 -3.18
C HIS A 360 27.86 6.41 -3.63
N ARG A 361 27.29 5.51 -4.43
CA ARG A 361 28.00 4.33 -4.97
C ARG A 361 29.21 4.72 -5.82
N GLU A 362 29.09 5.70 -6.71
CA GLU A 362 30.23 6.12 -7.54
C GLU A 362 31.28 6.90 -6.74
N LEU A 363 30.86 7.72 -5.77
CA LEU A 363 31.79 8.38 -4.83
C LEU A 363 32.50 7.37 -3.92
N TRP A 364 31.84 6.29 -3.51
CA TRP A 364 32.41 5.22 -2.68
C TRP A 364 33.52 4.47 -3.43
N LYS A 365 33.28 4.10 -4.69
CA LYS A 365 34.30 3.49 -5.56
C LYS A 365 35.55 4.36 -5.69
N HIS A 366 35.37 5.67 -5.92
CA HIS A 366 36.48 6.61 -6.04
C HIS A 366 37.29 6.73 -4.72
N ARG A 367 36.64 6.63 -3.55
CA ARG A 367 37.35 6.61 -2.25
C ARG A 367 38.17 5.31 -2.08
N GLN A 368 37.64 4.15 -2.49
CA GLN A 368 38.37 2.88 -2.43
C GLN A 368 39.61 2.88 -3.34
N GLN A 369 39.45 3.27 -4.61
CA GLN A 369 40.55 3.32 -5.58
C GLN A 369 41.68 4.27 -5.16
N ALA A 370 41.37 5.37 -4.46
CA ALA A 370 42.37 6.26 -3.87
C ALA A 370 43.14 5.64 -2.67
N THR A 371 42.58 4.62 -2.03
CA THR A 371 43.12 3.98 -0.81
C THR A 371 43.97 2.74 -1.14
N GLU A 372 43.70 2.04 -2.23
CA GLU A 372 44.40 0.79 -2.63
C GLU A 372 45.78 1.00 -3.31
N THR A 373 46.36 2.20 -3.27
CA THR A 373 47.73 2.45 -3.82
C THR A 373 48.87 1.93 -2.93
N PHE A 374 48.58 1.25 -1.81
CA PHE A 374 49.57 0.63 -0.93
C PHE A 374 49.10 -0.73 -0.37
N HIS A 375 49.04 -1.76 -1.22
CA HIS A 375 49.46 -3.14 -0.90
C HIS A 375 49.27 -4.06 -2.13
N ASP A 376 50.19 -4.00 -3.08
CA ASP A 376 50.24 -4.90 -4.24
C ASP A 376 51.52 -5.76 -4.18
N ASP A 377 51.59 -6.60 -3.14
CA ASP A 377 52.73 -7.49 -2.83
C ASP A 377 52.31 -8.60 -1.84
N ASP A 378 51.21 -9.32 -2.14
CA ASP A 378 50.96 -10.73 -1.75
C ASP A 378 49.51 -11.15 -2.09
N GLU A 379 49.29 -11.82 -3.24
CA GLU A 379 48.49 -13.06 -3.36
C GLU A 379 48.44 -13.58 -4.81
N GLN A 380 49.51 -14.27 -5.23
CA GLN A 380 49.42 -15.25 -6.32
C GLN A 380 48.92 -16.59 -5.76
N ASN A 381 47.59 -16.82 -5.79
CA ASN A 381 46.93 -18.13 -6.02
C ASN A 381 45.43 -18.09 -5.64
N ASP A 382 44.53 -18.09 -6.63
CA ASP A 382 43.47 -19.11 -6.70
C ASP A 382 42.76 -19.11 -8.07
N ASP A 383 42.66 -20.29 -8.71
CA ASP A 383 41.95 -20.51 -9.98
C ASP A 383 40.42 -20.63 -9.75
N ALA A 384 39.84 -19.64 -9.06
CA ALA A 384 38.43 -19.56 -8.73
C ALA A 384 37.87 -18.17 -9.03
N ALA A 385 37.77 -17.82 -10.31
CA ALA A 385 37.11 -16.60 -10.75
C ALA A 385 35.68 -16.50 -10.16
N PRO A 386 35.32 -15.43 -9.43
CA PRO A 386 33.96 -15.23 -8.97
C PRO A 386 33.01 -15.11 -10.17
N LEU A 387 31.83 -15.73 -10.07
CA LEU A 387 30.74 -15.59 -11.06
C LEU A 387 30.07 -14.20 -11.03
N ILE A 388 30.73 -13.22 -10.43
CA ILE A 388 30.25 -11.88 -10.10
C ILE A 388 31.43 -10.94 -10.36
N SER A 389 31.22 -9.87 -11.12
CA SER A 389 32.26 -8.88 -11.43
C SER A 389 32.72 -8.11 -10.18
N HIS A 390 33.95 -7.57 -10.19
CA HIS A 390 34.40 -6.67 -9.11
C HIS A 390 33.45 -5.47 -8.96
N ASP A 391 32.98 -4.89 -10.07
CA ASP A 391 31.96 -3.83 -10.09
C ASP A 391 30.66 -4.19 -9.35
N GLU A 392 30.22 -5.44 -9.37
CA GLU A 392 29.03 -5.92 -8.65
C GLU A 392 29.31 -6.22 -7.17
N ILE A 393 30.53 -6.61 -6.82
CA ILE A 393 30.96 -6.77 -5.42
C ILE A 393 31.03 -5.41 -4.74
N ASP A 394 31.64 -4.42 -5.40
CA ASP A 394 31.78 -3.07 -4.88
C ASP A 394 30.46 -2.29 -4.90
N ALA A 395 29.60 -2.54 -5.90
CA ALA A 395 28.21 -2.10 -5.86
C ALA A 395 27.51 -2.55 -4.59
N LYS A 396 27.63 -3.84 -4.25
CA LYS A 396 26.96 -4.43 -3.11
C LYS A 396 27.51 -3.90 -1.79
N ARG A 397 28.82 -3.72 -1.68
CA ARG A 397 29.46 -3.10 -0.50
C ARG A 397 29.02 -1.65 -0.29
N ALA A 398 28.94 -0.84 -1.35
CA ALA A 398 28.44 0.53 -1.27
C ALA A 398 26.94 0.60 -0.94
N ASP A 399 26.16 -0.36 -1.43
CA ASP A 399 24.74 -0.52 -1.09
C ASP A 399 24.56 -0.93 0.38
N ASP A 400 25.37 -1.84 0.89
CA ASP A 400 25.33 -2.30 2.29
C ASP A 400 25.76 -1.16 3.25
N ASP A 401 26.84 -0.41 2.96
CA ASP A 401 27.27 0.79 3.72
C ASP A 401 26.17 1.88 3.75
N PHE A 402 25.51 2.12 2.61
CA PHE A 402 24.37 3.01 2.55
C PHE A 402 23.21 2.51 3.43
N ASN A 403 22.81 1.24 3.29
CA ASN A 403 21.67 0.67 4.00
C ASN A 403 21.90 0.61 5.53
N GLU A 404 23.12 0.38 6.01
CA GLU A 404 23.45 0.43 7.45
C GLU A 404 23.39 1.85 8.04
N ALA A 405 23.66 2.87 7.22
CA ALA A 405 23.61 4.28 7.62
C ALA A 405 22.27 4.99 7.35
N TYR A 406 21.33 4.33 6.66
CA TYR A 406 20.13 4.96 6.10
C TYR A 406 18.95 5.02 7.09
N ASP A 407 18.63 6.24 7.53
CA ASP A 407 17.41 6.56 8.28
C ASP A 407 16.29 7.05 7.33
N ASP A 408 15.19 6.29 7.26
CA ASP A 408 13.97 6.60 6.50
C ASP A 408 13.26 7.89 6.93
N THR A 409 13.58 8.48 8.10
CA THR A 409 12.89 9.69 8.56
C THR A 409 13.07 10.90 7.62
N ALA A 410 14.15 10.95 6.83
CA ALA A 410 14.46 12.04 5.91
C ALA A 410 13.73 11.99 4.56
N VAL A 411 13.07 10.87 4.21
CA VAL A 411 12.45 10.65 2.90
C VAL A 411 10.91 10.64 3.03
N GLU A 412 10.24 11.10 1.98
CA GLU A 412 8.77 11.02 1.85
C GLU A 412 8.33 9.55 1.78
N PRO A 413 7.25 9.14 2.48
CA PRO A 413 6.73 7.78 2.36
C PRO A 413 6.20 7.53 0.94
N VAL A 414 6.39 6.31 0.42
CA VAL A 414 5.83 5.90 -0.88
C VAL A 414 4.31 6.10 -0.87
N THR A 415 3.80 6.90 -1.81
CA THR A 415 2.36 7.18 -1.89
C THR A 415 1.58 5.92 -2.26
N TRP A 416 0.33 5.78 -1.77
CA TRP A 416 -0.52 4.63 -2.10
C TRP A 416 -0.74 4.47 -3.61
N SER A 417 -0.88 5.58 -4.33
CA SER A 417 -1.01 5.58 -5.79
C SER A 417 0.24 5.04 -6.49
N ARG A 418 1.44 5.40 -6.03
CA ARG A 418 2.71 4.85 -6.51
C ARG A 418 2.83 3.36 -6.18
N LEU A 419 2.52 2.96 -4.95
CA LEU A 419 2.60 1.58 -4.50
C LEU A 419 1.63 0.67 -5.28
N ALA A 420 0.39 1.11 -5.48
CA ALA A 420 -0.61 0.39 -6.26
C ALA A 420 -0.22 0.28 -7.74
N TYR A 421 0.28 1.38 -8.32
CA TYR A 421 0.75 1.39 -9.70
C TYR A 421 1.99 0.50 -9.92
N GLN A 422 2.99 0.57 -9.03
CA GLN A 422 4.16 -0.31 -9.06
C GLN A 422 3.76 -1.78 -8.87
N GLY A 423 2.82 -2.08 -7.98
CA GLY A 423 2.29 -3.44 -7.80
C GLY A 423 1.56 -3.97 -9.03
N PHE A 424 0.77 -3.12 -9.70
CA PHE A 424 0.13 -3.46 -10.97
C PHE A 424 1.14 -3.65 -12.09
N MET A 425 2.10 -2.73 -12.25
CA MET A 425 3.13 -2.83 -13.29
C MET A 425 4.04 -4.05 -13.09
N TRP A 426 4.38 -4.40 -11.86
CA TRP A 426 5.11 -5.64 -11.53
C TRP A 426 4.34 -6.90 -11.96
N TRP A 427 3.02 -6.90 -11.80
CA TRP A 427 2.17 -8.00 -12.27
C TRP A 427 2.08 -8.03 -13.80
N ALA A 428 1.86 -6.87 -14.43
CA ALA A 428 1.74 -6.73 -15.89
C ALA A 428 3.06 -7.04 -16.63
N SER A 429 4.22 -6.78 -16.02
CA SER A 429 5.56 -7.10 -16.53
C SER A 429 6.04 -8.52 -16.16
N ALA A 430 5.15 -9.38 -15.66
CA ALA A 430 5.45 -10.75 -15.24
C ALA A 430 6.59 -10.87 -14.22
N GLY A 431 6.75 -9.87 -13.35
CA GLY A 431 7.70 -9.86 -12.24
C GLY A 431 8.89 -8.91 -12.38
N GLU A 432 9.01 -8.19 -13.50
CA GLU A 432 10.07 -7.23 -13.74
C GLU A 432 9.86 -5.95 -12.90
N ARG A 433 10.51 -5.90 -11.73
CA ARG A 433 10.35 -4.83 -10.71
C ARG A 433 10.58 -3.41 -11.18
N ASP A 434 11.40 -3.23 -12.21
CA ASP A 434 11.96 -1.93 -12.56
C ASP A 434 11.49 -1.37 -13.90
N ALA A 435 10.76 -2.15 -14.72
CA ALA A 435 10.47 -1.85 -16.13
C ALA A 435 9.94 -0.43 -16.40
N TYR A 436 9.08 0.08 -15.51
CA TYR A 436 8.53 1.45 -15.60
C TYR A 436 9.54 2.54 -15.21
N THR A 437 10.46 2.24 -14.28
CA THR A 437 11.50 3.18 -13.81
C THR A 437 12.80 3.11 -14.61
N THR A 438 12.89 2.22 -15.62
CA THR A 438 14.13 2.02 -16.40
C THR A 438 14.63 3.33 -17.02
N ALA A 439 13.74 4.11 -17.64
CA ALA A 439 14.09 5.41 -18.23
C ALA A 439 14.54 6.43 -17.18
N GLU A 440 13.91 6.46 -16.00
CA GLU A 440 14.32 7.32 -14.88
C GLU A 440 15.73 6.97 -14.39
N LYS A 441 16.01 5.67 -14.22
CA LYS A 441 17.33 5.15 -13.80
C LYS A 441 18.42 5.38 -14.85
N GLU A 442 18.08 5.28 -16.13
CA GLU A 442 19.00 5.53 -17.25
C GLU A 442 19.37 7.03 -17.32
N LEU A 443 18.38 7.93 -17.25
CA LEU A 443 18.60 9.38 -17.18
C LEU A 443 19.43 9.79 -15.96
N ASP A 444 19.11 9.25 -14.78
CA ASP A 444 19.89 9.53 -13.57
C ASP A 444 21.33 8.98 -13.64
N ARG A 445 21.56 7.88 -14.38
CA ARG A 445 22.90 7.34 -14.67
C ARG A 445 23.68 8.19 -15.68
N GLU A 446 23.03 8.69 -16.73
CA GLU A 446 23.64 9.63 -17.68
C GLU A 446 24.04 10.95 -16.99
N LEU A 447 23.21 11.43 -16.05
CA LEU A 447 23.51 12.63 -15.27
C LEU A 447 24.76 12.45 -14.40
N VAL A 448 24.91 11.32 -13.71
CA VAL A 448 26.14 10.99 -12.96
C VAL A 448 27.34 10.94 -13.92
N GLY A 449 27.21 10.22 -15.04
CA GLY A 449 28.22 10.15 -16.08
C GLY A 449 29.50 9.41 -15.67
N ASP A 450 30.55 9.51 -16.49
CA ASP A 450 31.84 8.90 -16.18
C ASP A 450 32.62 9.77 -15.18
N MET A 451 32.39 9.53 -13.90
CA MET A 451 33.10 10.20 -12.80
C MET A 451 34.59 9.84 -12.78
N ALA A 452 35.01 8.72 -13.39
CA ALA A 452 36.42 8.35 -13.48
C ALA A 452 37.19 9.21 -14.50
N ALA A 453 36.49 9.91 -15.42
CA ALA A 453 37.11 10.90 -16.32
C ALA A 453 37.59 12.18 -15.60
N TYR A 454 37.38 12.30 -14.29
CA TYR A 454 37.82 13.42 -13.43
C TYR A 454 38.93 12.98 -12.45
N GLU A 455 39.90 12.18 -12.93
CA GLU A 455 40.95 11.50 -12.13
C GLU A 455 41.64 12.35 -11.03
N ASP A 456 41.72 13.68 -11.21
CA ASP A 456 42.46 14.58 -10.30
C ASP A 456 41.59 15.52 -9.43
N SER A 457 40.26 15.59 -9.56
CA SER A 457 39.40 16.43 -8.68
C SER A 457 37.90 16.03 -8.70
N VAL A 458 37.48 15.28 -7.67
CA VAL A 458 36.11 14.77 -7.47
C VAL A 458 35.11 15.90 -7.18
N GLU A 459 35.56 16.93 -6.48
CA GLU A 459 34.75 18.08 -6.05
C GLU A 459 34.16 18.81 -7.27
N THR A 460 34.96 19.00 -8.32
CA THR A 460 34.50 19.54 -9.61
C THR A 460 33.52 18.64 -10.34
N ALA A 461 33.68 17.31 -10.25
CA ALA A 461 32.78 16.36 -10.86
C ALA A 461 31.38 16.41 -10.21
N VAL A 462 31.33 16.52 -8.87
CA VAL A 462 30.09 16.75 -8.10
C VAL A 462 29.43 18.08 -8.47
N ILE A 463 30.18 19.18 -8.55
CA ILE A 463 29.61 20.49 -8.97
C ILE A 463 29.01 20.39 -10.38
N ALA A 464 29.74 19.78 -11.31
CA ALA A 464 29.29 19.58 -12.69
C ALA A 464 28.04 18.69 -12.77
N TYR A 465 27.89 17.69 -11.89
CA TYR A 465 26.68 16.86 -11.79
C TYR A 465 25.43 17.70 -11.47
N PHE A 466 25.46 18.48 -10.40
CA PHE A 466 24.33 19.33 -9.98
C PHE A 466 24.02 20.46 -10.99
N HIS A 467 25.03 20.96 -11.69
CA HIS A 467 24.82 21.89 -12.82
C HIS A 467 24.14 21.19 -14.00
N ARG A 468 24.55 19.96 -14.37
CA ARG A 468 23.84 19.17 -15.41
C ARG A 468 22.37 18.96 -15.09
N GLN A 469 22.02 18.71 -13.82
CA GLN A 469 20.61 18.62 -13.39
C GLN A 469 19.85 19.94 -13.58
N SER A 470 20.46 21.06 -13.20
CA SER A 470 19.86 22.40 -13.37
C SER A 470 19.66 22.74 -14.86
N SER A 471 20.66 22.44 -15.70
CA SER A 471 20.56 22.63 -17.15
C SER A 471 19.51 21.71 -17.81
N LEU A 472 19.27 20.50 -17.27
CA LEU A 472 18.24 19.58 -17.77
C LEU A 472 16.84 20.18 -17.57
N LEU A 473 16.53 20.60 -16.34
CA LEU A 473 15.27 21.28 -16.01
C LEU A 473 15.00 22.51 -16.90
N ILE A 474 16.00 23.39 -17.05
CA ILE A 474 15.90 24.60 -17.87
C ILE A 474 15.63 24.24 -19.34
N LYS A 475 16.31 23.23 -19.89
CA LYS A 475 16.14 22.83 -21.30
C LYS A 475 14.78 22.23 -21.59
N VAL A 476 14.26 21.35 -20.73
CA VAL A 476 12.94 20.75 -20.94
C VAL A 476 11.85 21.82 -20.86
N LEU A 477 11.91 22.73 -19.87
CA LEU A 477 10.98 23.87 -19.79
C LEU A 477 11.07 24.80 -21.02
N CYS A 478 12.29 25.11 -21.49
CA CYS A 478 12.49 25.90 -22.71
C CYS A 478 11.89 25.23 -23.94
N GLN A 479 12.08 23.90 -24.10
CA GLN A 479 11.54 23.12 -25.20
C GLN A 479 10.00 23.08 -25.19
N LEU A 480 9.38 22.93 -24.02
CA LEU A 480 7.93 22.95 -23.87
C LEU A 480 7.35 24.32 -24.27
N ILE A 481 7.94 25.42 -23.79
CA ILE A 481 7.54 26.79 -24.15
C ILE A 481 7.73 27.06 -25.67
N GLU A 482 8.85 26.60 -26.26
CA GLU A 482 9.08 26.71 -27.71
C GLU A 482 8.11 25.87 -28.56
N SER A 483 7.58 24.78 -28.00
CA SER A 483 6.62 23.89 -28.68
C SER A 483 5.19 24.45 -28.64
N GLU A 484 4.77 25.00 -27.50
CA GLU A 484 3.45 25.61 -27.32
C GLU A 484 3.23 26.78 -28.29
N HIS A 485 4.24 27.64 -28.44
CA HIS A 485 4.20 28.75 -29.41
C HIS A 485 4.13 28.31 -30.90
N GLN A 486 4.43 27.05 -31.23
CA GLN A 486 4.25 26.52 -32.59
C GLN A 486 2.82 26.00 -32.87
N ASP A 487 2.07 25.64 -31.83
CA ASP A 487 0.68 25.20 -31.94
C ASP A 487 -0.31 26.38 -31.74
N GLU A 488 0.03 27.41 -30.95
CA GLU A 488 -0.74 28.67 -30.87
C GLU A 488 -0.82 29.42 -32.22
N GLU A 489 0.17 29.28 -33.11
CA GLU A 489 0.09 29.81 -34.49
C GLU A 489 -0.96 29.09 -35.37
N ARG A 490 -1.58 27.99 -34.88
CA ARG A 490 -2.61 27.22 -35.61
C ARG A 490 -4.02 27.36 -35.07
N GLU A 491 -4.19 27.45 -33.74
CA GLU A 491 -5.51 27.55 -33.10
C GLU A 491 -5.54 28.75 -32.14
N GLY A 492 -6.30 29.79 -32.52
CA GLY A 492 -6.26 31.09 -31.87
C GLY A 492 -7.13 31.22 -30.61
N GLU A 493 -6.73 30.57 -29.51
CA GLU A 493 -7.24 30.85 -28.15
C GLU A 493 -6.06 31.05 -27.17
N GLU A 494 -6.03 32.20 -26.48
CA GLU A 494 -4.96 32.56 -25.53
C GLU A 494 -5.02 31.68 -24.27
N GLY A 495 -4.05 30.77 -24.12
CA GLY A 495 -3.86 29.92 -22.94
C GLY A 495 -2.85 30.49 -21.95
N ASP A 496 -3.30 31.17 -20.89
CA ASP A 496 -2.45 31.87 -19.91
C ASP A 496 -1.58 30.93 -19.00
N ALA A 497 -1.50 29.63 -19.29
CA ALA A 497 -0.78 28.63 -18.48
C ALA A 497 -0.14 27.51 -19.32
N LEU A 498 1.17 27.30 -19.12
CA LEU A 498 1.93 26.19 -19.70
C LEU A 498 1.53 24.88 -19.02
N TRP A 499 1.09 23.90 -19.81
CA TRP A 499 0.73 22.57 -19.31
C TRP A 499 1.90 21.59 -19.41
N ILE A 500 2.22 20.93 -18.30
CA ILE A 500 3.30 19.93 -18.17
C ILE A 500 2.67 18.59 -17.80
N ASP A 501 3.08 17.48 -18.40
CA ASP A 501 2.60 16.14 -18.03
C ASP A 501 3.57 15.35 -17.11
N ARG A 502 3.33 14.05 -16.91
CA ARG A 502 4.15 13.21 -16.02
C ARG A 502 5.47 12.79 -16.67
N ASP A 503 5.50 12.61 -17.99
CA ASP A 503 6.70 12.21 -18.72
C ASP A 503 7.63 13.43 -18.88
N ASP A 504 7.07 14.63 -19.00
CA ASP A 504 7.80 15.90 -18.89
C ASP A 504 8.48 16.06 -17.53
N LEU A 505 7.75 15.88 -16.42
CA LEU A 505 8.31 15.91 -15.06
C LEU A 505 9.41 14.86 -14.87
N SER A 506 9.21 13.65 -15.42
CA SER A 506 10.21 12.60 -15.37
C SER A 506 11.47 12.98 -16.16
N SER A 507 11.31 13.63 -17.32
CA SER A 507 12.37 14.13 -18.19
C SER A 507 13.13 15.33 -17.59
N MET A 508 12.48 16.14 -16.74
CA MET A 508 13.13 17.17 -15.92
C MET A 508 13.99 16.61 -14.79
N GLY A 509 13.96 15.28 -14.56
CA GLY A 509 14.65 14.64 -13.45
C GLY A 509 13.92 14.78 -12.12
N LEU A 510 12.59 14.84 -12.11
CA LEU A 510 11.78 15.01 -10.90
C LEU A 510 10.91 13.79 -10.61
N ASP A 511 10.42 13.66 -9.37
CA ASP A 511 9.59 12.53 -8.97
C ASP A 511 8.13 12.77 -9.37
N THR A 512 7.61 11.94 -10.28
CA THR A 512 6.26 12.05 -10.84
C THR A 512 5.13 11.82 -9.82
N TRP A 513 5.46 11.45 -8.58
CA TRP A 513 4.54 11.20 -7.46
C TRP A 513 4.73 12.15 -6.27
N SER A 514 5.65 13.12 -6.35
CA SER A 514 6.01 14.06 -5.28
C SER A 514 5.32 15.41 -5.47
N GLU A 515 4.45 15.78 -4.54
CA GLU A 515 3.77 17.10 -4.57
C GLU A 515 4.76 18.27 -4.36
N ALA A 516 5.86 18.04 -3.64
CA ALA A 516 6.91 19.05 -3.48
C ALA A 516 7.71 19.28 -4.78
N ASP A 517 7.90 18.26 -5.62
CA ASP A 517 8.49 18.45 -6.95
C ASP A 517 7.51 19.15 -7.91
N ARG A 518 6.21 18.85 -7.82
CA ARG A 518 5.16 19.56 -8.56
C ARG A 518 5.18 21.06 -8.23
N ALA A 519 5.15 21.40 -6.95
CA ALA A 519 5.24 22.78 -6.47
C ALA A 519 6.55 23.46 -6.89
N TYR A 520 7.68 22.73 -6.83
CA TYR A 520 8.99 23.23 -7.27
C TYR A 520 8.98 23.70 -8.73
N VAL A 521 8.45 22.90 -9.68
CA VAL A 521 8.39 23.30 -11.10
C VAL A 521 7.45 24.50 -11.30
N GLN A 522 6.33 24.56 -10.58
CA GLN A 522 5.40 25.68 -10.66
C GLN A 522 6.04 27.00 -10.21
N GLU A 523 6.75 27.00 -9.08
CA GLU A 523 7.51 28.16 -8.62
C GLU A 523 8.68 28.49 -9.55
N PHE A 524 9.40 27.49 -10.07
CA PHE A 524 10.56 27.69 -10.95
C PHE A 524 10.16 28.29 -12.30
N GLY A 525 9.08 27.79 -12.91
CA GLY A 525 8.52 28.33 -14.15
C GLY A 525 8.05 29.78 -14.00
N SER A 526 7.40 30.10 -12.87
CA SER A 526 6.99 31.47 -12.56
C SER A 526 8.17 32.41 -12.32
N LEU A 527 9.22 31.95 -11.61
CA LEU A 527 10.39 32.75 -11.24
C LEU A 527 11.34 33.03 -12.43
N TYR A 528 11.61 32.02 -13.27
CA TYR A 528 12.65 32.11 -14.30
C TYR A 528 12.13 32.29 -15.73
N PHE A 529 10.88 31.91 -16.00
CA PHE A 529 10.25 32.06 -17.33
C PHE A 529 9.05 33.01 -17.32
N GLY A 530 8.58 33.46 -16.14
CA GLY A 530 7.41 34.34 -16.02
C GLY A 530 6.08 33.69 -16.41
N ARG A 531 6.06 32.37 -16.66
CA ARG A 531 4.86 31.61 -17.06
C ARG A 531 4.17 31.01 -15.84
N ARG A 532 2.84 31.02 -15.82
CA ARG A 532 2.06 30.12 -14.96
C ARG A 532 2.21 28.70 -15.51
N VAL A 533 2.50 27.76 -14.63
CA VAL A 533 2.69 26.34 -14.97
C VAL A 533 1.61 25.52 -14.29
N GLU A 534 0.94 24.63 -15.02
CA GLU A 534 -0.04 23.68 -14.49
C GLU A 534 0.30 22.25 -14.91
N ILE A 535 0.19 21.32 -13.96
CA ILE A 535 0.63 19.95 -14.14
C ILE A 535 -0.58 19.06 -14.41
N ARG A 536 -0.63 18.49 -15.61
CA ARG A 536 -1.58 17.43 -15.98
C ARG A 536 -1.15 16.10 -15.35
N GLY A 537 -2.07 15.15 -15.25
CA GLY A 537 -1.73 13.82 -14.76
C GLY A 537 -1.80 13.68 -13.24
N ASN A 538 -2.97 13.98 -12.69
CA ASN A 538 -3.49 13.10 -11.66
C ASN A 538 -3.96 11.76 -12.26
N GLU A 539 -4.15 11.67 -13.57
CA GLU A 539 -4.55 10.43 -14.24
C GLU A 539 -3.37 9.48 -14.51
N VAL A 540 -3.59 8.19 -14.24
CA VAL A 540 -2.76 7.08 -14.74
C VAL A 540 -3.43 6.49 -15.98
N ASP A 541 -2.73 6.42 -17.10
CA ASP A 541 -3.22 5.66 -18.26
C ASP A 541 -2.91 4.16 -18.08
N CYS A 542 -3.94 3.33 -18.11
CA CYS A 542 -3.85 1.88 -18.04
C CYS A 542 -4.62 1.29 -19.22
N CYS A 543 -3.88 0.82 -20.25
CA CYS A 543 -4.45 0.23 -21.46
C CYS A 543 -5.44 1.14 -22.22
N GLY A 544 -5.23 2.47 -22.21
CA GLY A 544 -6.11 3.45 -22.83
C GLY A 544 -7.24 3.97 -21.94
N LEU A 545 -7.24 3.60 -20.65
CA LEU A 545 -8.15 4.13 -19.63
C LEU A 545 -7.38 5.07 -18.70
N ARG A 546 -7.76 6.36 -18.70
CA ARG A 546 -7.25 7.35 -17.74
C ARG A 546 -7.95 7.21 -16.40
N VAL A 547 -7.19 6.96 -15.34
CA VAL A 547 -7.67 6.73 -13.97
C VAL A 547 -7.21 7.87 -13.05
N PRO A 548 -8.09 8.81 -12.65
CA PRO A 548 -7.70 9.95 -11.82
C PRO A 548 -7.34 9.55 -10.39
N MET A 549 -6.17 10.01 -9.95
CA MET A 549 -5.64 9.94 -8.59
C MET A 549 -5.93 11.26 -7.89
N LEU A 550 -6.64 11.23 -6.76
CA LEU A 550 -6.88 12.45 -6.00
C LEU A 550 -5.53 12.95 -5.41
N PRO A 551 -5.23 14.26 -5.46
CA PRO A 551 -4.09 14.80 -4.73
C PRO A 551 -4.37 14.68 -3.22
N ASN A 552 -3.36 14.91 -2.37
CA ASN A 552 -3.55 15.00 -0.92
C ASN A 552 -4.43 16.21 -0.57
N ALA A 553 -5.74 16.03 -0.67
CA ALA A 553 -6.74 17.01 -0.29
C ALA A 553 -6.66 17.29 1.21
N GLU A 554 -7.18 18.45 1.61
CA GLU A 554 -7.70 18.63 2.98
C GLU A 554 -8.48 17.37 3.35
N MET A 555 -8.10 16.70 4.45
CA MET A 555 -8.83 15.51 4.89
C MET A 555 -10.31 15.89 5.03
N PRO A 556 -11.25 15.26 4.29
CA PRO A 556 -12.64 15.72 4.20
C PRO A 556 -13.40 15.61 5.54
N MET A 557 -12.77 15.03 6.56
CA MET A 557 -13.19 15.06 7.94
C MET A 557 -13.00 16.46 8.52
N LEU A 558 -14.12 17.17 8.73
CA LEU A 558 -14.16 18.47 9.39
C LEU A 558 -13.41 18.43 10.73
N ALA A 559 -12.50 19.39 10.96
CA ALA A 559 -11.83 19.57 12.25
C ALA A 559 -12.82 19.91 13.39
N GLU A 560 -13.92 20.61 13.05
CA GLU A 560 -14.95 21.04 14.00
C GLU A 560 -16.34 20.56 13.55
N PRO A 561 -16.63 19.25 13.57
CA PRO A 561 -17.84 18.68 12.96
C PRO A 561 -19.14 19.17 13.61
N TRP A 562 -19.09 19.61 14.86
CA TRP A 562 -20.24 20.19 15.59
C TRP A 562 -20.79 21.48 14.97
N LYS A 563 -20.03 22.16 14.08
CA LYS A 563 -20.53 23.30 13.30
C LYS A 563 -21.54 22.89 12.23
N LYS A 564 -21.44 21.66 11.71
CA LYS A 564 -22.31 21.12 10.64
C LYS A 564 -23.31 20.08 11.16
N TYR A 565 -22.86 19.21 12.07
CA TYR A 565 -23.63 18.08 12.58
C TYR A 565 -24.07 18.36 14.03
N LYS A 566 -25.38 18.57 14.22
CA LYS A 566 -25.98 18.76 15.54
C LYS A 566 -26.14 17.40 16.24
N ALA A 567 -25.72 17.31 17.50
CA ALA A 567 -25.97 16.12 18.31
C ALA A 567 -27.47 15.90 18.52
N PHE A 568 -27.94 14.66 18.32
CA PHE A 568 -29.30 14.27 18.65
C PHE A 568 -29.55 14.45 20.15
N LYS A 569 -30.74 14.93 20.54
CA LYS A 569 -31.11 15.14 21.95
C LYS A 569 -32.04 13.99 22.40
N PRO A 570 -31.57 13.04 23.23
CA PRO A 570 -32.42 11.95 23.69
C PRO A 570 -33.60 12.44 24.53
N LEU A 571 -34.68 11.65 24.53
CA LEU A 571 -35.80 11.82 25.44
C LEU A 571 -35.35 11.57 26.89
N ASN A 572 -35.83 12.38 27.84
CA ASN A 572 -35.57 12.16 29.26
C ASN A 572 -36.62 11.20 29.85
N LEU A 573 -36.41 9.89 29.68
CA LEU A 573 -37.25 8.82 30.22
C LEU A 573 -36.50 8.06 31.33
N PRO A 574 -36.40 8.60 32.56
CA PRO A 574 -35.57 8.02 33.63
C PRO A 574 -36.12 6.69 34.16
N ASP A 575 -37.41 6.42 33.95
CA ASP A 575 -38.15 5.25 34.39
C ASP A 575 -38.49 4.27 33.24
N ARG A 576 -37.70 4.29 32.15
CA ARG A 576 -37.79 3.34 31.02
C ARG A 576 -37.80 1.88 31.50
N THR A 577 -38.59 1.02 30.86
CA THR A 577 -38.76 -0.39 31.24
C THR A 577 -38.21 -1.39 30.23
N TRP A 578 -37.99 -0.98 28.97
CA TRP A 578 -37.43 -1.87 27.94
C TRP A 578 -36.10 -2.55 28.31
N PRO A 579 -35.15 -1.95 29.10
CA PRO A 579 -33.89 -2.62 29.44
C PRO A 579 -34.02 -3.82 30.38
N SER A 580 -35.20 -4.05 30.97
CA SER A 580 -35.48 -5.13 31.92
C SER A 580 -36.51 -6.14 31.42
N LYS A 581 -36.85 -6.09 30.13
CA LYS A 581 -37.76 -7.02 29.47
C LYS A 581 -36.98 -8.00 28.59
N THR A 582 -37.66 -9.00 28.07
CA THR A 582 -37.12 -9.98 27.12
C THR A 582 -38.22 -10.32 26.11
N ILE A 583 -37.84 -10.65 24.87
CA ILE A 583 -38.80 -10.98 23.82
C ILE A 583 -39.18 -12.46 23.96
N GLU A 584 -40.41 -12.74 24.39
CA GLU A 584 -40.93 -14.10 24.65
C GLU A 584 -41.83 -14.65 23.52
N LYS A 585 -42.19 -13.80 22.55
CA LYS A 585 -43.07 -14.12 21.42
C LYS A 585 -42.61 -13.37 20.16
N PRO A 586 -42.84 -13.89 18.95
CA PRO A 586 -42.60 -13.12 17.73
C PRO A 586 -43.57 -11.93 17.62
N PRO A 587 -43.15 -10.83 16.96
CA PRO A 587 -44.04 -9.75 16.56
C PRO A 587 -44.94 -10.19 15.40
N ARG A 588 -45.89 -9.33 15.02
CA ARG A 588 -46.46 -9.40 13.66
C ARG A 588 -45.37 -9.02 12.65
N TRP A 589 -45.19 -9.84 11.62
CA TRP A 589 -44.21 -9.56 10.55
C TRP A 589 -44.89 -9.00 9.31
N LEU A 590 -44.35 -7.90 8.78
CA LEU A 590 -44.55 -7.51 7.39
C LEU A 590 -43.22 -7.55 6.63
N SER A 591 -43.26 -8.12 5.42
CA SER A 591 -42.18 -7.95 4.44
C SER A 591 -42.52 -6.83 3.46
N THR A 592 -41.62 -5.87 3.26
CA THR A 592 -41.73 -4.80 2.25
C THR A 592 -40.76 -5.02 1.07
N ASP A 593 -40.26 -6.25 0.88
CA ASP A 593 -39.32 -6.60 -0.21
C ASP A 593 -39.85 -6.21 -1.60
N LEU A 594 -41.16 -6.32 -1.84
CA LEU A 594 -41.80 -6.03 -3.12
C LEU A 594 -42.09 -4.54 -3.38
N ARG A 595 -41.95 -3.68 -2.34
CA ARG A 595 -42.16 -2.23 -2.41
C ARG A 595 -40.90 -1.48 -2.01
N ASP A 596 -40.53 -1.41 -0.72
CA ASP A 596 -39.34 -0.68 -0.27
C ASP A 596 -38.04 -1.35 -0.73
N GLY A 597 -37.96 -2.68 -0.64
CA GLY A 597 -36.83 -3.43 -1.18
C GLY A 597 -36.72 -3.33 -2.71
N ASN A 598 -37.83 -3.25 -3.42
CA ASN A 598 -37.85 -3.19 -4.88
C ASN A 598 -37.51 -1.80 -5.44
N GLN A 599 -37.90 -0.72 -4.75
CA GLN A 599 -37.64 0.65 -5.23
C GLN A 599 -36.15 1.04 -5.10
N SER A 600 -35.42 0.42 -4.17
CA SER A 600 -33.99 0.67 -3.95
C SER A 600 -33.05 -0.10 -4.89
N LEU A 601 -33.59 -0.91 -5.80
CA LEU A 601 -32.79 -1.67 -6.77
C LEU A 601 -32.43 -0.78 -7.97
N VAL A 602 -31.17 -0.86 -8.41
CA VAL A 602 -30.71 -0.22 -9.66
C VAL A 602 -31.53 -0.71 -10.86
N ASP A 603 -31.75 -2.03 -10.92
CA ASP A 603 -32.66 -2.67 -11.85
C ASP A 603 -33.84 -3.27 -11.06
N PRO A 604 -35.02 -2.64 -11.01
CA PRO A 604 -36.20 -3.16 -10.32
C PRO A 604 -36.60 -4.57 -10.76
N MET A 605 -37.37 -5.28 -9.93
CA MET A 605 -37.93 -6.58 -10.27
C MET A 605 -38.97 -6.45 -11.38
N ASP A 606 -38.91 -7.36 -12.36
CA ASP A 606 -40.00 -7.52 -13.33
C ASP A 606 -41.24 -8.20 -12.71
N GLY A 607 -42.33 -8.28 -13.48
CA GLY A 607 -43.60 -8.84 -13.01
C GLY A 607 -43.58 -10.33 -12.67
N GLU A 608 -42.66 -11.13 -13.23
CA GLU A 608 -42.47 -12.55 -12.88
C GLU A 608 -41.53 -12.69 -11.67
N GLN A 609 -40.49 -11.87 -11.57
CA GLN A 609 -39.64 -11.79 -10.38
C GLN A 609 -40.48 -11.42 -9.15
N LYS A 610 -41.30 -10.37 -9.22
CA LYS A 610 -42.23 -10.00 -8.13
C LYS A 610 -43.21 -11.13 -7.79
N TRP A 611 -43.67 -11.88 -8.80
CA TRP A 611 -44.58 -13.02 -8.62
C TRP A 611 -43.92 -14.17 -7.86
N MET A 612 -42.73 -14.61 -8.29
CA MET A 612 -41.95 -15.64 -7.61
C MET A 612 -41.60 -15.26 -6.18
N TYR A 613 -41.24 -14.00 -5.94
CA TYR A 613 -40.91 -13.49 -4.61
C TYR A 613 -42.14 -13.47 -3.69
N PHE A 614 -43.31 -13.04 -4.17
CA PHE A 614 -44.57 -13.11 -3.41
C PHE A 614 -44.93 -14.56 -3.01
N GLN A 615 -44.77 -15.51 -3.94
CA GLN A 615 -44.98 -16.93 -3.66
C GLN A 615 -43.96 -17.49 -2.66
N MET A 616 -42.71 -17.00 -2.67
CA MET A 616 -41.74 -17.32 -1.63
C MET A 616 -42.20 -16.79 -0.26
N LEU A 617 -42.51 -15.49 -0.14
CA LEU A 617 -42.89 -14.87 1.14
C LEU A 617 -44.10 -15.55 1.79
N THR A 618 -45.13 -15.86 1.01
CA THR A 618 -46.32 -16.58 1.48
C THR A 618 -45.99 -18.02 1.91
N ARG A 619 -45.07 -18.71 1.20
CA ARG A 619 -44.55 -20.04 1.59
C ARG A 619 -43.74 -20.00 2.89
N LEU A 620 -42.91 -18.97 3.09
CA LEU A 620 -42.11 -18.78 4.30
C LEU A 620 -42.99 -18.52 5.54
N GLY A 621 -44.20 -17.99 5.35
CA GLY A 621 -45.19 -17.80 6.41
C GLY A 621 -45.60 -16.35 6.67
N TYR A 622 -45.08 -15.37 5.92
CA TYR A 622 -45.47 -13.97 6.08
C TYR A 622 -46.97 -13.77 5.84
N LYS A 623 -47.64 -13.07 6.77
CA LYS A 623 -49.09 -12.82 6.76
C LYS A 623 -49.47 -11.41 6.36
N GLU A 624 -48.51 -10.50 6.32
CA GLU A 624 -48.68 -9.12 5.87
C GLU A 624 -47.53 -8.85 4.88
N ILE A 625 -47.84 -8.40 3.67
CA ILE A 625 -46.86 -8.22 2.60
C ILE A 625 -47.17 -6.90 1.90
N GLU A 626 -46.22 -5.96 1.89
CA GLU A 626 -46.34 -4.72 1.13
C GLU A 626 -45.92 -4.96 -0.32
N VAL A 627 -46.90 -5.07 -1.21
CA VAL A 627 -46.70 -5.62 -2.56
C VAL A 627 -46.32 -4.59 -3.61
N SER A 628 -46.63 -3.31 -3.39
CA SER A 628 -46.48 -2.26 -4.41
C SER A 628 -46.71 -0.83 -3.91
N PHE A 629 -46.33 0.15 -4.75
CA PHE A 629 -46.75 1.55 -4.67
C PHE A 629 -47.60 1.91 -5.93
N PRO A 630 -48.87 1.47 -5.99
CA PRO A 630 -49.65 1.35 -7.23
C PRO A 630 -50.16 2.69 -7.78
N SER A 631 -50.14 3.75 -6.97
CA SER A 631 -50.39 5.11 -7.47
C SER A 631 -49.20 5.75 -8.17
N ALA A 632 -47.98 5.28 -7.91
CA ALA A 632 -46.74 5.83 -8.49
C ALA A 632 -46.33 5.13 -9.80
N SER A 633 -46.67 3.85 -9.99
CA SER A 633 -46.28 3.06 -11.17
C SER A 633 -47.44 2.23 -11.71
N GLN A 634 -47.54 2.14 -13.04
CA GLN A 634 -48.53 1.28 -13.71
C GLN A 634 -48.20 -0.21 -13.54
N THR A 635 -46.91 -0.60 -13.58
CA THR A 635 -46.45 -1.97 -13.33
C THR A 635 -46.90 -2.46 -11.95
N ASP A 636 -46.80 -1.60 -10.94
CA ASP A 636 -47.19 -1.88 -9.56
C ASP A 636 -48.71 -1.99 -9.39
N PHE A 637 -49.48 -1.14 -10.09
CA PHE A 637 -50.94 -1.26 -10.17
C PHE A 637 -51.36 -2.60 -10.80
N ASP A 638 -50.74 -2.95 -11.93
CA ASP A 638 -51.06 -4.16 -12.69
C ASP A 638 -50.63 -5.44 -11.95
N PHE A 639 -49.48 -5.43 -11.25
CA PHE A 639 -49.04 -6.51 -10.37
C PHE A 639 -50.03 -6.74 -9.22
N THR A 640 -50.46 -5.65 -8.55
CA THR A 640 -51.46 -5.73 -7.46
C THR A 640 -52.78 -6.31 -7.97
N GLN A 641 -53.26 -5.82 -9.12
CA GLN A 641 -54.48 -6.34 -9.75
C GLN A 641 -54.32 -7.79 -10.24
N ARG A 642 -53.13 -8.23 -10.66
CA ARG A 642 -52.83 -9.63 -11.00
C ARG A 642 -52.95 -10.52 -9.77
N LEU A 643 -52.33 -10.15 -8.64
CA LEU A 643 -52.47 -10.87 -7.36
C LEU A 643 -53.94 -10.99 -6.92
N VAL A 644 -54.70 -9.89 -6.99
CA VAL A 644 -56.12 -9.86 -6.60
C VAL A 644 -56.99 -10.72 -7.52
N LYS A 645 -56.75 -10.70 -8.84
CA LYS A 645 -57.59 -11.39 -9.83
C LYS A 645 -57.26 -12.87 -10.02
N THR A 646 -56.04 -13.33 -9.72
CA THR A 646 -55.67 -14.74 -9.90
C THR A 646 -56.16 -15.60 -8.74
N PRO A 647 -57.11 -16.54 -8.97
CA PRO A 647 -57.70 -17.32 -7.89
C PRO A 647 -56.67 -18.20 -7.17
N GLY A 648 -56.71 -18.20 -5.84
CA GLY A 648 -55.89 -19.08 -5.00
C GLY A 648 -54.42 -18.69 -4.84
N ILE A 649 -53.97 -17.56 -5.42
CA ILE A 649 -52.56 -17.14 -5.29
C ILE A 649 -52.27 -16.38 -3.99
N VAL A 650 -53.25 -15.63 -3.48
CA VAL A 650 -53.19 -14.97 -2.16
C VAL A 650 -53.94 -15.86 -1.15
N PRO A 651 -53.26 -16.41 -0.13
CA PRO A 651 -53.90 -17.19 0.93
C PRO A 651 -54.92 -16.37 1.74
N ASP A 652 -55.94 -17.04 2.30
CA ASP A 652 -57.04 -16.39 3.02
C ASP A 652 -56.62 -15.73 4.36
N ASP A 653 -55.43 -16.04 4.85
CA ASP A 653 -54.80 -15.44 6.05
C ASP A 653 -53.77 -14.35 5.73
N VAL A 654 -53.52 -14.05 4.45
CA VAL A 654 -52.55 -13.03 4.01
C VAL A 654 -53.25 -11.69 3.70
N TRP A 655 -52.65 -10.61 4.17
CA TRP A 655 -53.03 -9.22 3.90
C TRP A 655 -52.10 -8.60 2.85
N LEU A 656 -52.69 -8.00 1.82
CA LEU A 656 -51.96 -7.19 0.84
C LEU A 656 -51.87 -5.75 1.34
N GLN A 657 -50.65 -5.26 1.60
CA GLN A 657 -50.41 -3.85 1.92
C GLN A 657 -49.97 -3.09 0.66
N VAL A 658 -50.43 -1.85 0.52
CA VAL A 658 -50.05 -0.93 -0.56
C VAL A 658 -49.85 0.48 -0.03
N LEU A 659 -48.82 1.16 -0.53
CA LEU A 659 -48.45 2.51 -0.12
C LEU A 659 -49.19 3.60 -0.90
N SER A 660 -49.55 4.70 -0.24
CA SER A 660 -49.90 5.97 -0.89
C SER A 660 -49.47 7.18 -0.05
N PRO A 661 -49.08 8.32 -0.65
CA PRO A 661 -48.88 9.55 0.10
C PRO A 661 -50.23 10.18 0.44
N CYS A 662 -50.25 11.16 1.35
CA CYS A 662 -51.43 11.98 1.63
C CYS A 662 -51.82 12.92 0.46
N ARG A 663 -52.32 12.36 -0.66
CA ARG A 663 -52.95 13.09 -1.78
C ARG A 663 -54.15 12.32 -2.33
N LYS A 664 -55.33 12.96 -2.41
CA LYS A 664 -56.62 12.27 -2.67
C LYS A 664 -56.65 11.46 -3.97
N GLU A 665 -56.08 11.99 -5.03
CA GLU A 665 -56.01 11.34 -6.35
C GLU A 665 -55.14 10.07 -6.33
N LEU A 666 -54.06 10.06 -5.54
CA LEU A 666 -53.17 8.92 -5.37
C LEU A 666 -53.76 7.88 -4.42
N ILE A 667 -54.39 8.32 -3.33
CA ILE A 667 -55.16 7.47 -2.39
C ILE A 667 -56.26 6.73 -3.15
N ARG A 668 -57.03 7.42 -4.00
CA ARG A 668 -58.09 6.82 -4.83
C ARG A 668 -57.54 5.73 -5.74
N ARG A 669 -56.46 6.03 -6.48
CA ARG A 669 -55.80 5.06 -7.37
C ARG A 669 -55.24 3.84 -6.60
N THR A 670 -54.76 4.05 -5.37
CA THR A 670 -54.23 2.96 -4.53
C THR A 670 -55.35 2.04 -4.03
N VAL A 671 -56.49 2.60 -3.63
CA VAL A 671 -57.69 1.81 -3.30
C VAL A 671 -58.22 1.08 -4.54
N ASP A 672 -58.23 1.73 -5.71
CA ASP A 672 -58.66 1.12 -6.97
C ASP A 672 -57.82 -0.12 -7.34
N SER A 673 -56.52 -0.16 -7.02
CA SER A 673 -55.68 -1.35 -7.30
C SER A 673 -56.01 -2.57 -6.44
N LEU A 674 -56.67 -2.37 -5.30
CA LEU A 674 -57.06 -3.43 -4.37
C LEU A 674 -58.49 -3.94 -4.59
N LYS A 675 -59.28 -3.34 -5.50
CA LYS A 675 -60.67 -3.73 -5.75
C LYS A 675 -60.80 -5.23 -6.05
N GLY A 676 -61.45 -5.95 -5.13
CA GLY A 676 -61.65 -7.40 -5.16
C GLY A 676 -60.74 -8.20 -4.21
N ALA A 677 -59.83 -7.58 -3.48
CA ALA A 677 -59.02 -8.24 -2.45
C ALA A 677 -59.92 -8.76 -1.32
N LYS A 678 -59.54 -9.88 -0.68
CA LYS A 678 -60.23 -10.36 0.53
C LYS A 678 -59.85 -9.55 1.77
N LYS A 679 -58.56 -9.19 1.87
CA LYS A 679 -57.91 -8.54 3.00
C LYS A 679 -56.88 -7.56 2.46
N ALA A 680 -56.97 -6.30 2.88
CA ALA A 680 -56.07 -5.26 2.41
C ALA A 680 -55.70 -4.27 3.53
N ILE A 681 -54.44 -3.82 3.52
CA ILE A 681 -53.95 -2.73 4.35
C ILE A 681 -53.67 -1.53 3.44
N LEU A 682 -54.37 -0.42 3.67
CA LEU A 682 -54.04 0.85 3.04
C LEU A 682 -53.03 1.60 3.93
N HIS A 683 -51.79 1.70 3.47
CA HIS A 683 -50.73 2.43 4.17
C HIS A 683 -50.62 3.85 3.62
N LEU A 684 -50.96 4.85 4.43
CA LEU A 684 -50.72 6.27 4.14
C LEU A 684 -49.55 6.82 4.95
N TYR A 685 -48.79 7.74 4.35
CA TYR A 685 -47.70 8.42 5.03
C TYR A 685 -47.70 9.94 4.77
N LEU A 686 -47.19 10.67 5.76
CA LEU A 686 -46.90 12.10 5.70
C LEU A 686 -45.66 12.40 6.55
N ALA A 687 -44.70 13.15 6.02
CA ALA A 687 -43.50 13.53 6.76
C ALA A 687 -43.85 14.48 7.92
N THR A 688 -43.30 14.21 9.11
CA THR A 688 -43.57 14.99 10.33
C THR A 688 -42.33 15.62 10.96
N SER A 689 -41.14 15.42 10.40
CA SER A 689 -39.92 16.05 10.90
C SER A 689 -39.89 17.55 10.58
N PRO A 690 -39.32 18.40 11.46
CA PRO A 690 -39.18 19.82 11.21
C PRO A 690 -38.44 20.15 9.90
N CYS A 691 -37.51 19.28 9.50
CA CYS A 691 -36.77 19.38 8.24
C CYS A 691 -37.72 19.31 7.03
N PHE A 692 -38.56 18.28 6.95
CA PHE A 692 -39.49 18.10 5.83
C PHE A 692 -40.63 19.12 5.84
N GLN A 693 -41.19 19.43 7.02
CA GLN A 693 -42.22 20.47 7.16
C GLN A 693 -41.74 21.82 6.62
N GLN A 694 -40.50 22.23 6.94
CA GLN A 694 -39.94 23.52 6.53
C GLN A 694 -39.46 23.53 5.06
N ILE A 695 -38.75 22.49 4.62
CA ILE A 695 -38.02 22.50 3.34
C ILE A 695 -38.84 21.89 2.20
N VAL A 696 -39.59 20.82 2.46
CA VAL A 696 -40.30 20.04 1.41
C VAL A 696 -41.74 20.49 1.26
N PHE A 697 -42.47 20.65 2.36
CA PHE A 697 -43.89 20.97 2.34
C PHE A 697 -44.20 22.46 2.55
N ASN A 698 -43.30 23.19 3.20
CA ASN A 698 -43.52 24.57 3.66
C ASN A 698 -44.86 24.70 4.42
N MET A 699 -45.06 23.80 5.39
CA MET A 699 -46.26 23.69 6.23
C MET A 699 -45.89 23.84 7.71
N ASN A 700 -46.85 24.32 8.51
CA ASN A 700 -46.76 24.31 9.97
C ASN A 700 -47.41 23.06 10.60
N ASP A 701 -47.31 22.94 11.92
CA ASP A 701 -47.80 21.79 12.70
C ASP A 701 -49.34 21.60 12.52
N ASP A 702 -50.14 22.68 12.56
CA ASP A 702 -51.61 22.64 12.37
C ASP A 702 -51.99 22.21 10.94
N GLU A 703 -51.30 22.74 9.92
CA GLU A 703 -51.51 22.39 8.51
C GLU A 703 -51.18 20.92 8.23
N THR A 704 -50.11 20.42 8.85
CA THR A 704 -49.70 19.01 8.77
C THR A 704 -50.78 18.08 9.37
N ILE A 705 -51.29 18.42 10.56
CA ILE A 705 -52.38 17.67 11.21
C ILE A 705 -53.67 17.72 10.36
N ALA A 706 -54.03 18.90 9.83
CA ALA A 706 -55.22 19.07 9.01
C ALA A 706 -55.18 18.20 7.75
N LEU A 707 -54.03 18.15 7.06
CA LEU A 707 -53.83 17.30 5.88
C LEU A 707 -53.92 15.80 6.22
N ALA A 708 -53.27 15.36 7.30
CA ALA A 708 -53.34 13.97 7.74
C ALA A 708 -54.80 13.54 8.05
N VAL A 709 -55.57 14.39 8.75
CA VAL A 709 -56.98 14.18 9.07
C VAL A 709 -57.85 14.18 7.80
N GLU A 710 -57.62 15.10 6.86
CA GLU A 710 -58.36 15.17 5.59
C GLU A 710 -58.16 13.91 4.75
N CYS A 711 -56.91 13.46 4.60
CA CYS A 711 -56.57 12.24 3.87
C CYS A 711 -57.10 10.98 4.55
N THR A 712 -57.05 10.91 5.89
CA THR A 712 -57.60 9.77 6.65
C THR A 712 -59.12 9.67 6.50
N LYS A 713 -59.84 10.80 6.63
CA LYS A 713 -61.31 10.85 6.39
C LYS A 713 -61.66 10.46 4.96
N TYR A 714 -60.88 10.92 3.98
CA TYR A 714 -61.08 10.53 2.59
C TYR A 714 -60.85 9.03 2.38
N ALA A 715 -59.73 8.48 2.86
CA ALA A 715 -59.40 7.07 2.80
C ALA A 715 -60.53 6.19 3.38
N ARG A 716 -61.02 6.53 4.58
CA ARG A 716 -62.16 5.87 5.22
C ARG A 716 -63.42 5.91 4.36
N SER A 717 -63.76 7.09 3.81
CA SER A 717 -64.96 7.29 2.98
C SER A 717 -64.97 6.50 1.67
N ILE A 718 -63.81 5.98 1.23
CA ILE A 718 -63.67 5.17 0.01
C ILE A 718 -63.23 3.72 0.28
N THR A 719 -63.19 3.30 1.56
CA THR A 719 -62.81 1.94 1.98
C THR A 719 -63.83 1.37 2.96
N LYS A 720 -63.59 1.52 4.27
CA LYS A 720 -64.41 1.01 5.37
C LYS A 720 -65.87 1.49 5.33
N ASP A 721 -66.11 2.73 4.92
CA ASP A 721 -67.45 3.33 4.89
C ASP A 721 -68.13 3.20 3.49
N ASP A 722 -67.43 2.70 2.47
CA ASP A 722 -67.94 2.58 1.09
C ASP A 722 -68.63 1.22 0.87
N PRO A 723 -69.96 1.18 0.62
CA PRO A 723 -70.68 -0.08 0.38
C PRO A 723 -70.17 -0.88 -0.82
N GLU A 724 -69.55 -0.24 -1.83
CA GLU A 724 -68.94 -0.94 -2.97
C GLU A 724 -67.66 -1.71 -2.57
N GLN A 725 -67.02 -1.33 -1.45
CA GLN A 725 -65.80 -1.97 -0.94
C GLN A 725 -66.06 -2.96 0.20
N ALA A 726 -67.32 -3.18 0.61
CA ALA A 726 -67.70 -4.05 1.73
C ALA A 726 -67.33 -5.54 1.54
N GLY A 727 -66.92 -5.96 0.34
CA GLY A 727 -66.37 -7.30 0.08
C GLY A 727 -64.90 -7.48 0.49
N THR A 728 -64.21 -6.41 0.86
CA THR A 728 -62.80 -6.40 1.31
C THR A 728 -62.75 -6.08 2.80
N GLN A 729 -62.02 -6.87 3.59
CA GLN A 729 -61.69 -6.46 4.97
C GLN A 729 -60.55 -5.44 4.90
N TRP A 730 -60.79 -4.23 5.40
CA TRP A 730 -59.84 -3.12 5.38
C TRP A 730 -59.16 -2.92 6.73
N HIS A 731 -57.84 -2.89 6.70
CA HIS A 731 -57.00 -2.30 7.73
C HIS A 731 -56.35 -1.03 7.20
N TYR A 732 -55.96 -0.17 8.12
CA TYR A 732 -55.38 1.14 7.82
C TYR A 732 -54.10 1.31 8.62
N GLU A 733 -53.06 1.70 7.91
CA GLU A 733 -51.75 2.01 8.46
C GLU A 733 -51.43 3.47 8.18
N PHE A 734 -50.96 4.17 9.22
CA PHE A 734 -50.48 5.54 9.08
C PHE A 734 -49.05 5.67 9.61
N SER A 735 -48.18 6.23 8.77
CA SER A 735 -46.81 6.58 9.13
C SER A 735 -46.65 8.09 9.26
N PRO A 736 -46.39 8.63 10.47
CA PRO A 736 -45.61 9.86 10.62
C PRO A 736 -44.20 9.60 10.07
N GLU A 737 -44.01 9.73 8.76
CA GLU A 737 -42.72 9.52 8.10
C GLU A 737 -41.66 10.46 8.71
N THR A 738 -40.41 10.01 8.77
CA THR A 738 -39.30 10.65 9.50
C THR A 738 -39.47 10.71 11.03
N PHE A 739 -40.34 9.88 11.62
CA PHE A 739 -40.62 9.80 13.07
C PHE A 739 -39.38 9.91 13.98
N SER A 740 -38.27 9.23 13.63
CA SER A 740 -37.01 9.30 14.38
C SER A 740 -36.41 10.71 14.56
N ASP A 741 -36.67 11.65 13.63
CA ASP A 741 -36.27 13.08 13.71
C ASP A 741 -37.44 14.00 14.12
N SER A 742 -38.67 13.49 14.13
CA SER A 742 -39.85 14.22 14.59
C SER A 742 -39.83 14.48 16.10
N LYS A 743 -40.46 15.57 16.54
CA LYS A 743 -40.71 15.80 17.97
C LYS A 743 -41.66 14.70 18.48
N PRO A 744 -41.33 13.90 19.51
CA PRO A 744 -42.19 12.80 19.96
C PRO A 744 -43.61 13.23 20.34
N GLU A 745 -43.76 14.42 20.92
CA GLU A 745 -45.05 15.01 21.31
C GLU A 745 -45.92 15.36 20.09
N PHE A 746 -45.31 15.86 19.02
CA PHE A 746 -46.02 16.21 17.79
C PHE A 746 -46.40 14.97 16.96
N ALA A 747 -45.51 13.98 16.88
CA ALA A 747 -45.84 12.70 16.26
C ALA A 747 -47.02 12.01 16.96
N LEU A 748 -47.07 12.09 18.30
CA LEU A 748 -48.21 11.63 19.10
C LEU A 748 -49.50 12.38 18.76
N GLU A 749 -49.45 13.71 18.65
CA GLU A 749 -50.60 14.56 18.31
C GLU A 749 -51.17 14.26 16.91
N VAL A 750 -50.30 14.11 15.90
CA VAL A 750 -50.69 13.68 14.55
C VAL A 750 -51.36 12.31 14.59
N CYS A 751 -50.79 11.34 15.31
CA CYS A 751 -51.38 10.02 15.46
C CYS A 751 -52.74 10.05 16.18
N GLU A 752 -52.92 10.84 17.24
CA GLU A 752 -54.23 10.99 17.90
C GLU A 752 -55.29 11.57 16.95
N ALA A 753 -54.93 12.59 16.15
CA ALA A 753 -55.83 13.19 15.18
C ALA A 753 -56.22 12.22 14.06
N VAL A 754 -55.27 11.40 13.57
CA VAL A 754 -55.52 10.32 12.60
C VAL A 754 -56.38 9.20 13.21
N LYS A 755 -56.13 8.81 14.46
CA LYS A 755 -56.93 7.81 15.19
C LYS A 755 -58.40 8.26 15.28
N ALA A 756 -58.63 9.52 15.65
CA ALA A 756 -59.95 10.11 15.71
C ALA A 756 -60.65 10.23 14.34
N ALA A 757 -59.89 10.38 13.25
CA ALA A 757 -60.43 10.38 11.90
C ALA A 757 -60.84 8.99 11.37
N TRP A 758 -60.05 7.96 11.72
CA TRP A 758 -60.27 6.58 11.26
C TRP A 758 -61.33 5.80 12.07
N GLU A 759 -61.48 6.14 13.36
CA GLU A 759 -62.32 5.42 14.35
C GLU A 759 -62.00 3.91 14.41
N PRO A 760 -60.79 3.51 14.86
CA PRO A 760 -60.45 2.11 15.06
C PRO A 760 -61.26 1.45 16.19
N THR A 761 -61.28 0.12 16.20
CA THR A 761 -61.87 -0.69 17.27
C THR A 761 -60.82 -1.63 17.85
N VAL A 762 -61.18 -2.40 18.88
CA VAL A 762 -60.30 -3.46 19.42
C VAL A 762 -60.21 -4.65 18.46
N GLN A 763 -61.23 -4.84 17.61
CA GLN A 763 -61.31 -5.91 16.62
C GLN A 763 -60.58 -5.55 15.33
N ASP A 764 -60.67 -4.28 14.92
CA ASP A 764 -59.97 -3.70 13.77
C ASP A 764 -59.10 -2.52 14.24
N PRO A 765 -57.93 -2.80 14.83
CA PRO A 765 -57.02 -1.77 15.32
C PRO A 765 -56.36 -1.00 14.17
N ILE A 766 -56.07 0.28 14.40
CA ILE A 766 -55.23 1.07 13.48
C ILE A 766 -53.77 0.65 13.65
N ILE A 767 -53.01 0.60 12.56
CA ILE A 767 -51.56 0.43 12.62
C ILE A 767 -50.92 1.83 12.60
N PHE A 768 -50.11 2.15 13.62
CA PHE A 768 -49.21 3.28 13.57
C PHE A 768 -47.80 2.75 13.39
N ASN A 769 -47.26 2.95 12.19
CA ASN A 769 -45.88 2.63 11.88
C ASN A 769 -45.00 3.84 12.21
N LEU A 770 -43.94 3.63 12.98
CA LEU A 770 -43.09 4.68 13.53
C LEU A 770 -41.68 4.55 12.93
N PRO A 771 -41.48 4.95 11.65
CA PRO A 771 -40.26 4.62 10.91
C PRO A 771 -39.04 5.38 11.42
N ALA A 772 -37.92 4.67 11.56
CA ALA A 772 -36.61 5.32 11.53
C ALA A 772 -36.17 5.46 10.06
N THR A 773 -36.88 6.32 9.32
CA THR A 773 -36.65 6.60 7.88
C THR A 773 -35.19 6.96 7.59
N VAL A 774 -34.55 7.63 8.54
CA VAL A 774 -33.10 7.70 8.67
C VAL A 774 -32.77 7.27 10.10
N GLU A 775 -31.78 6.41 10.30
CA GLU A 775 -31.33 6.06 11.64
C GLU A 775 -30.57 7.25 12.29
N MET A 776 -31.27 8.10 13.05
CA MET A 776 -30.72 9.38 13.55
C MET A 776 -29.83 9.25 14.81
N ALA A 777 -30.03 8.20 15.61
CA ALA A 777 -29.43 8.07 16.94
C ALA A 777 -29.03 6.61 17.25
N THR A 778 -28.59 6.32 18.48
CA THR A 778 -28.38 4.93 18.92
C THR A 778 -29.71 4.24 19.22
N PRO A 779 -29.81 2.90 19.07
CA PRO A 779 -31.10 2.17 19.09
C PRO A 779 -31.86 2.31 20.42
N ASN A 780 -31.17 2.55 21.53
CA ASN A 780 -31.79 2.82 22.83
C ASN A 780 -32.61 4.13 22.87
N VAL A 781 -32.28 5.10 22.01
CA VAL A 781 -33.02 6.38 21.90
C VAL A 781 -34.32 6.17 21.13
N TYR A 782 -34.28 5.36 20.07
CA TYR A 782 -35.48 4.92 19.35
C TYR A 782 -36.39 4.10 20.27
N ALA A 783 -35.84 3.17 21.06
CA ALA A 783 -36.61 2.43 22.07
C ALA A 783 -37.27 3.36 23.12
N ASP A 784 -36.60 4.43 23.56
CA ASP A 784 -37.21 5.44 24.44
C ASP A 784 -38.34 6.23 23.73
N GLN A 785 -38.20 6.56 22.45
CA GLN A 785 -39.27 7.19 21.64
C GLN A 785 -40.49 6.27 21.50
N ILE A 786 -40.27 4.98 21.26
CA ILE A 786 -41.33 3.97 21.15
C ILE A 786 -42.01 3.70 22.50
N GLU A 787 -41.24 3.60 23.60
CA GLU A 787 -41.83 3.44 24.94
C GLU A 787 -42.65 4.67 25.33
N PHE A 788 -42.18 5.87 25.01
CA PHE A 788 -42.94 7.11 25.18
C PHE A 788 -44.24 7.11 24.38
N PHE A 789 -44.20 6.77 23.09
CA PHE A 789 -45.41 6.71 22.28
C PHE A 789 -46.41 5.70 22.85
N CYS A 790 -45.96 4.48 23.16
CA CYS A 790 -46.80 3.41 23.73
C CYS A 790 -47.42 3.76 25.08
N ARG A 791 -46.75 4.57 25.91
CA ARG A 791 -47.26 5.03 27.21
C ARG A 791 -48.28 6.17 27.12
N ASN A 792 -48.20 7.01 26.09
CA ASN A 792 -48.96 8.27 26.02
C ASN A 792 -50.11 8.23 25.01
N ILE A 793 -50.08 7.34 24.02
CA ILE A 793 -51.19 7.20 23.06
C ILE A 793 -52.43 6.62 23.75
N THR A 794 -53.56 7.33 23.65
CA THR A 794 -54.80 6.94 24.33
C THR A 794 -55.49 5.79 23.59
N GLU A 795 -56.23 4.95 24.32
CA GLU A 795 -56.90 3.75 23.76
C GLU A 795 -55.91 2.79 23.07
N ARG A 796 -54.73 2.58 23.69
CA ARG A 796 -53.60 1.76 23.19
C ARG A 796 -54.01 0.36 22.74
N GLU A 797 -55.09 -0.20 23.30
CA GLU A 797 -55.68 -1.49 22.92
C GLU A 797 -56.35 -1.52 21.53
N LYS A 798 -56.60 -0.35 20.93
CA LYS A 798 -57.12 -0.19 19.55
C LYS A 798 -56.02 0.07 18.52
N ILE A 799 -54.77 -0.10 18.92
CA ILE A 799 -53.58 0.33 18.17
C ILE A 799 -52.60 -0.84 18.07
N CYS A 800 -52.07 -1.04 16.87
CA CYS A 800 -50.88 -1.85 16.63
C CYS A 800 -49.70 -0.92 16.38
N VAL A 801 -48.70 -0.92 17.25
CA VAL A 801 -47.48 -0.12 17.03
C VAL A 801 -46.52 -0.93 16.17
N SER A 802 -46.20 -0.40 14.99
CA SER A 802 -45.31 -1.01 14.00
C SER A 802 -43.96 -0.28 13.95
N LEU A 803 -42.92 -1.04 13.65
CA LEU A 803 -41.53 -0.57 13.57
C LEU A 803 -41.01 -0.76 12.15
N HIS A 804 -40.46 0.30 11.56
CA HIS A 804 -39.82 0.26 10.24
C HIS A 804 -38.47 0.99 10.32
N PRO A 805 -37.43 0.37 10.92
CA PRO A 805 -36.13 1.00 11.07
C PRO A 805 -35.22 0.73 9.85
N HIS A 806 -34.71 1.80 9.25
CA HIS A 806 -33.56 1.73 8.33
C HIS A 806 -32.24 1.65 9.11
N ASN A 807 -31.17 1.35 8.39
CA ASN A 807 -29.89 0.92 8.96
C ASN A 807 -28.73 1.93 8.79
N ASP A 808 -29.01 3.25 8.73
CA ASP A 808 -28.01 4.27 8.37
C ASP A 808 -26.83 4.37 9.35
N ARG A 809 -26.97 3.83 10.57
CA ARG A 809 -25.91 3.73 11.60
C ARG A 809 -25.56 2.27 11.93
N GLY A 810 -26.00 1.32 11.10
CA GLY A 810 -25.74 -0.11 11.24
C GLY A 810 -26.43 -0.78 12.43
N CYS A 811 -27.47 -0.17 13.00
CA CYS A 811 -28.10 -0.65 14.24
C CYS A 811 -29.59 -1.02 14.11
N ALA A 812 -30.15 -1.15 12.89
CA ALA A 812 -31.58 -1.38 12.67
C ALA A 812 -32.15 -2.61 13.40
N VAL A 813 -31.40 -3.72 13.43
CA VAL A 813 -31.77 -4.96 14.15
C VAL A 813 -31.91 -4.69 15.64
N ALA A 814 -30.93 -4.01 16.24
CA ALA A 814 -30.98 -3.62 17.65
C ALA A 814 -32.10 -2.61 17.91
N ALA A 815 -32.35 -1.66 17.00
CA ALA A 815 -33.46 -0.72 17.11
C ALA A 815 -34.81 -1.46 17.17
N ALA A 816 -35.02 -2.45 16.30
CA ALA A 816 -36.23 -3.26 16.27
C ALA A 816 -36.39 -4.15 17.52
N GLU A 817 -35.34 -4.78 18.02
CA GLU A 817 -35.40 -5.63 19.23
C GLU A 817 -35.67 -4.80 20.50
N LEU A 818 -34.94 -3.69 20.69
CA LEU A 818 -35.15 -2.82 21.84
C LEU A 818 -36.54 -2.16 21.81
N ALA A 819 -37.05 -1.78 20.64
CA ALA A 819 -38.37 -1.20 20.47
C ALA A 819 -39.52 -2.22 20.65
N GLN A 820 -39.32 -3.50 20.33
CA GLN A 820 -40.27 -4.56 20.74
C GLN A 820 -40.35 -4.67 22.27
N MET A 821 -39.21 -4.62 22.97
CA MET A 821 -39.18 -4.58 24.43
C MET A 821 -39.79 -3.27 25.01
N ALA A 822 -39.74 -2.17 24.27
CA ALA A 822 -40.44 -0.93 24.58
C ALA A 822 -41.98 -1.03 24.47
N GLY A 823 -42.51 -2.04 23.78
CA GLY A 823 -43.95 -2.32 23.68
C GLY A 823 -44.53 -2.19 22.28
N ALA A 824 -43.73 -2.30 21.22
CA ALA A 824 -44.24 -2.45 19.86
C ALA A 824 -44.82 -3.86 19.59
N ASP A 825 -45.73 -3.95 18.64
CA ASP A 825 -46.50 -5.17 18.31
C ASP A 825 -46.08 -5.81 16.97
N ARG A 826 -45.48 -5.02 16.08
CA ARG A 826 -45.24 -5.37 14.67
C ARG A 826 -43.88 -4.83 14.19
N VAL A 827 -43.27 -5.54 13.24
CA VAL A 827 -42.04 -5.14 12.56
C VAL A 827 -42.21 -5.28 11.05
N GLU A 828 -41.78 -4.24 10.34
CA GLU A 828 -41.67 -4.15 8.90
C GLU A 828 -40.17 -4.20 8.53
N GLY A 829 -39.84 -4.97 7.50
CA GLY A 829 -38.47 -5.07 7.02
C GLY A 829 -38.38 -5.87 5.72
N THR A 830 -37.19 -6.38 5.42
CA THR A 830 -36.89 -7.14 4.22
C THR A 830 -36.01 -8.35 4.51
N LEU A 831 -35.99 -9.32 3.59
CA LEU A 831 -35.06 -10.44 3.66
C LEU A 831 -33.63 -9.96 3.39
N PHE A 832 -32.72 -10.23 4.32
CA PHE A 832 -31.32 -9.78 4.29
C PHE A 832 -31.14 -8.26 4.27
N GLY A 833 -32.14 -7.50 4.73
CA GLY A 833 -32.03 -6.05 4.94
C GLY A 833 -31.89 -5.24 3.66
N ASN A 834 -32.47 -5.69 2.54
CA ASN A 834 -32.59 -4.86 1.33
C ASN A 834 -33.45 -3.60 1.57
N GLY A 835 -33.25 -2.54 0.79
CA GLY A 835 -33.99 -1.29 0.93
C GLY A 835 -33.12 -0.07 0.65
N GLU A 836 -33.71 1.11 0.81
CA GLU A 836 -33.06 2.38 0.52
C GLU A 836 -31.73 2.59 1.29
N ARG A 837 -30.70 3.07 0.57
CA ARG A 837 -29.34 3.42 1.05
C ARG A 837 -28.59 2.28 1.75
N THR A 838 -28.86 2.09 3.04
CA THR A 838 -28.25 1.11 3.93
C THR A 838 -29.17 -0.08 4.21
N GLY A 839 -30.40 -0.02 3.70
CA GLY A 839 -31.39 -1.08 3.83
C GLY A 839 -32.37 -0.90 4.99
N ASN A 840 -33.41 -1.72 4.95
CA ASN A 840 -34.33 -1.95 6.07
C ASN A 840 -33.70 -2.89 7.11
N VAL A 841 -34.38 -3.07 8.24
CA VAL A 841 -34.06 -4.16 9.17
C VAL A 841 -34.21 -5.53 8.50
N ASP A 842 -33.22 -6.40 8.75
CA ASP A 842 -33.19 -7.75 8.22
C ASP A 842 -34.11 -8.69 9.00
N LEU A 843 -35.18 -9.15 8.35
CA LEU A 843 -36.15 -10.10 8.88
C LEU A 843 -35.57 -11.51 9.06
N VAL A 844 -34.55 -11.91 8.30
CA VAL A 844 -33.85 -13.18 8.50
C VAL A 844 -33.07 -13.13 9.82
N THR A 845 -32.30 -12.06 10.04
CA THR A 845 -31.58 -11.85 11.29
C THR A 845 -32.53 -11.78 12.47
N LEU A 846 -33.62 -10.98 12.42
CA LEU A 846 -34.58 -10.89 13.51
C LEU A 846 -35.27 -12.23 13.81
N GLY A 847 -35.70 -12.96 12.77
CA GLY A 847 -36.35 -14.26 12.95
C GLY A 847 -35.43 -15.33 13.56
N LEU A 848 -34.16 -15.37 13.15
CA LEU A 848 -33.19 -16.33 13.67
C LEU A 848 -32.56 -15.90 15.01
N ASN A 849 -32.55 -14.60 15.34
CA ASN A 849 -32.29 -14.12 16.70
C ASN A 849 -33.33 -14.67 17.68
N LEU A 850 -34.63 -14.64 17.34
CA LEU A 850 -35.66 -15.30 18.16
C LEU A 850 -35.43 -16.81 18.26
N TYR A 851 -35.17 -17.46 17.13
CA TYR A 851 -34.95 -18.92 17.07
C TYR A 851 -33.80 -19.37 17.99
N THR A 852 -32.66 -18.68 17.98
CA THR A 852 -31.50 -18.98 18.83
C THR A 852 -31.72 -18.67 20.31
N GLN A 853 -32.72 -17.85 20.67
CA GLN A 853 -33.19 -17.67 22.05
C GLN A 853 -34.34 -18.64 22.43
N GLY A 854 -34.71 -19.58 21.56
CA GLY A 854 -35.77 -20.57 21.80
C GLY A 854 -37.19 -20.08 21.54
N VAL A 855 -37.36 -18.92 20.91
CA VAL A 855 -38.67 -18.39 20.51
C VAL A 855 -38.90 -18.69 19.03
N HIS A 856 -39.96 -19.43 18.71
CA HIS A 856 -40.29 -19.75 17.32
C HIS A 856 -40.71 -18.48 16.56
N PRO A 857 -40.06 -18.10 15.44
CA PRO A 857 -40.34 -16.84 14.74
C PRO A 857 -41.64 -16.86 13.94
N ASN A 858 -42.27 -18.03 13.76
CA ASN A 858 -43.42 -18.27 12.87
C ASN A 858 -43.13 -18.01 11.38
N ILE A 859 -41.85 -18.01 10.99
CA ILE A 859 -41.34 -17.96 9.62
C ILE A 859 -40.36 -19.14 9.44
N ASP A 860 -40.48 -19.86 8.32
CA ASP A 860 -39.66 -21.04 8.02
C ASP A 860 -38.36 -20.65 7.27
N PHE A 861 -37.22 -20.77 7.96
CA PHE A 861 -35.88 -20.54 7.39
C PHE A 861 -35.08 -21.85 7.19
N SER A 862 -35.74 -23.01 7.18
CA SER A 862 -35.09 -24.33 7.12
C SER A 862 -34.34 -24.62 5.81
N ASP A 863 -34.73 -23.98 4.71
CA ASP A 863 -33.99 -23.97 3.44
C ASP A 863 -33.49 -22.55 3.13
N LEU A 864 -32.60 -22.05 3.99
CA LEU A 864 -32.04 -20.71 3.84
C LEU A 864 -31.25 -20.54 2.52
N LYS A 865 -30.82 -21.65 1.90
CA LYS A 865 -30.16 -21.59 0.59
C LYS A 865 -31.13 -21.14 -0.51
N SER A 866 -32.30 -21.75 -0.67
CA SER A 866 -33.22 -21.32 -1.75
C SER A 866 -33.75 -19.90 -1.53
N ILE A 867 -33.82 -19.43 -0.28
CA ILE A 867 -34.14 -18.04 0.05
C ILE A 867 -33.03 -17.12 -0.46
N ILE A 868 -31.76 -17.40 -0.17
CA ILE A 868 -30.61 -16.61 -0.67
C ILE A 868 -30.57 -16.63 -2.20
N ASP A 869 -30.68 -17.80 -2.82
CA ASP A 869 -30.65 -17.94 -4.28
C ASP A 869 -31.78 -17.11 -4.95
N MET A 870 -32.98 -17.04 -4.34
CA MET A 870 -34.09 -16.18 -4.79
C MET A 870 -33.80 -14.69 -4.56
N VAL A 871 -33.32 -14.32 -3.38
CA VAL A 871 -33.03 -12.92 -3.02
C VAL A 871 -31.94 -12.35 -3.93
N GLU A 872 -30.83 -13.05 -4.14
CA GLU A 872 -29.76 -12.61 -5.04
C GLU A 872 -30.23 -12.54 -6.50
N THR A 873 -31.07 -13.48 -6.95
CA THR A 873 -31.62 -13.49 -8.33
C THR A 873 -32.60 -12.33 -8.58
N CYS A 874 -33.48 -12.03 -7.63
CA CYS A 874 -34.49 -10.98 -7.79
C CYS A 874 -33.95 -9.59 -7.49
N ASN A 875 -33.16 -9.44 -6.42
CA ASN A 875 -32.59 -8.14 -6.03
C ASN A 875 -31.36 -7.77 -6.88
N LYS A 876 -30.68 -8.76 -7.49
CA LYS A 876 -29.42 -8.58 -8.26
C LYS A 876 -28.27 -8.02 -7.39
N ILE A 877 -28.40 -8.16 -6.08
CA ILE A 877 -27.42 -7.75 -5.05
C ILE A 877 -27.01 -9.02 -4.28
N PRO A 878 -25.70 -9.34 -4.18
CA PRO A 878 -25.23 -10.52 -3.46
C PRO A 878 -25.35 -10.33 -1.95
N ILE A 879 -25.67 -11.41 -1.23
CA ILE A 879 -25.69 -11.40 0.23
C ILE A 879 -24.25 -11.32 0.75
N HIS A 880 -23.98 -10.33 1.60
CA HIS A 880 -22.64 -10.13 2.15
C HIS A 880 -22.13 -11.40 2.84
N PRO A 881 -20.87 -11.85 2.63
CA PRO A 881 -20.38 -13.12 3.18
C PRO A 881 -20.43 -13.22 4.72
N ARG A 882 -20.59 -12.10 5.43
CA ARG A 882 -20.78 -12.03 6.89
C ARG A 882 -22.18 -11.58 7.34
N ALA A 883 -23.16 -11.49 6.44
CA ALA A 883 -24.55 -11.26 6.83
C ALA A 883 -24.99 -12.37 7.81
N PRO A 884 -25.58 -12.05 8.98
CA PRO A 884 -25.89 -13.06 9.99
C PRO A 884 -26.73 -14.21 9.41
N TYR A 885 -26.44 -15.43 9.85
CA TYR A 885 -27.09 -16.68 9.44
C TYR A 885 -26.92 -17.10 7.96
N GLY A 886 -27.21 -16.22 7.01
CA GLY A 886 -27.18 -16.53 5.57
C GLY A 886 -25.79 -16.46 4.94
N GLY A 887 -24.93 -15.54 5.40
CA GLY A 887 -23.63 -15.23 4.79
C GLY A 887 -22.70 -16.44 4.71
N GLN A 888 -21.95 -16.54 3.60
CA GLN A 888 -21.12 -17.72 3.30
C GLN A 888 -20.05 -18.07 4.34
N LEU A 889 -19.69 -17.13 5.24
CA LEU A 889 -18.65 -17.29 6.26
C LEU A 889 -19.17 -17.50 7.69
N VAL A 890 -20.48 -17.34 7.95
CA VAL A 890 -20.99 -17.26 9.35
C VAL A 890 -21.00 -18.60 10.08
N VAL A 891 -20.97 -19.71 9.34
CA VAL A 891 -20.79 -21.07 9.88
C VAL A 891 -19.34 -21.55 9.79
N CYS A 892 -18.41 -20.75 9.25
CA CYS A 892 -17.02 -21.15 8.99
C CYS A 892 -16.10 -20.92 10.19
N ALA A 893 -15.18 -21.86 10.41
CA ALA A 893 -14.09 -21.75 11.38
C ALA A 893 -12.72 -21.92 10.69
N PHE A 894 -12.00 -20.80 10.52
CA PHE A 894 -10.64 -20.80 9.95
C PHE A 894 -9.54 -21.17 10.97
N SER A 895 -9.72 -20.73 12.22
CA SER A 895 -8.77 -21.01 13.31
C SER A 895 -8.72 -22.51 13.61
N GLY A 896 -7.54 -23.12 13.51
CA GLY A 896 -7.35 -24.53 13.83
C GLY A 896 -7.71 -24.91 15.28
N SER A 897 -7.69 -23.95 16.20
CA SER A 897 -8.15 -24.15 17.58
C SER A 897 -9.68 -24.17 17.70
N HIS A 898 -10.38 -23.34 16.92
CA HIS A 898 -11.84 -23.35 16.86
C HIS A 898 -12.33 -24.66 16.20
N GLN A 899 -11.67 -25.09 15.11
CA GLN A 899 -11.94 -26.38 14.45
C GLN A 899 -11.79 -27.57 15.42
N ASP A 900 -10.75 -27.59 16.26
CA ASP A 900 -10.54 -28.63 17.27
C ASP A 900 -11.61 -28.62 18.38
N ALA A 901 -12.00 -27.43 18.85
CA ALA A 901 -13.08 -27.28 19.83
C ALA A 901 -14.45 -27.72 19.28
N ILE A 902 -14.77 -27.34 18.04
CA ILE A 902 -15.97 -27.80 17.32
C ILE A 902 -15.94 -29.32 17.19
N LYS A 903 -14.82 -29.90 16.73
CA LYS A 903 -14.63 -31.36 16.61
C LYS A 903 -14.89 -32.08 17.94
N LYS A 904 -14.37 -31.55 19.06
CA LYS A 904 -14.62 -32.09 20.40
C LYS A 904 -16.09 -32.01 20.81
N GLY A 905 -16.77 -30.90 20.51
CA GLY A 905 -18.21 -30.75 20.73
C GLY A 905 -19.03 -31.82 20.01
N PHE A 906 -18.77 -32.06 18.72
CA PHE A 906 -19.46 -33.10 17.94
C PHE A 906 -19.11 -34.52 18.40
N GLN A 907 -17.85 -34.78 18.81
CA GLN A 907 -17.48 -36.06 19.42
C GLN A 907 -18.24 -36.31 20.72
N LYS A 908 -18.38 -35.30 21.57
CA LYS A 908 -19.15 -35.37 22.82
C LYS A 908 -20.65 -35.61 22.54
N ARG A 909 -21.25 -34.86 21.62
CA ARG A 909 -22.64 -35.05 21.17
C ARG A 909 -22.89 -36.49 20.68
N LYS A 910 -21.95 -37.07 19.93
CA LYS A 910 -22.02 -38.48 19.47
C LYS A 910 -21.86 -39.50 20.61
N GLN A 911 -20.99 -39.24 21.59
CA GLN A 911 -20.82 -40.10 22.77
C GLN A 911 -22.07 -40.12 23.65
N ASP A 912 -22.73 -38.96 23.79
CA ASP A 912 -23.93 -38.80 24.61
C ASP A 912 -25.23 -39.27 23.90
N GLY A 913 -25.13 -39.74 22.65
CA GLY A 913 -26.27 -40.24 21.87
C GLY A 913 -27.29 -39.17 21.49
N ALA A 914 -26.89 -37.90 21.48
CA ALA A 914 -27.79 -36.77 21.28
C ALA A 914 -28.36 -36.70 19.85
N THR A 915 -29.67 -36.43 19.79
CA THR A 915 -30.49 -36.28 18.58
C THR A 915 -30.47 -34.84 18.05
N ASN A 916 -31.15 -34.54 16.94
CA ASN A 916 -31.32 -33.16 16.47
C ASN A 916 -32.08 -32.30 17.50
N GLU A 917 -33.09 -32.85 18.15
CA GLU A 917 -33.88 -32.20 19.22
C GLU A 917 -33.09 -31.98 20.54
N SER A 918 -31.89 -32.54 20.67
CA SER A 918 -31.07 -32.38 21.88
C SER A 918 -30.42 -31.00 21.93
N TYR A 919 -30.42 -30.38 23.12
CA TYR A 919 -29.89 -29.02 23.34
C TYR A 919 -28.53 -28.78 22.65
N TRP A 920 -28.40 -27.63 22.00
CA TRP A 920 -27.23 -27.29 21.20
C TRP A 920 -26.08 -26.78 22.07
N GLN A 921 -24.94 -27.47 22.04
CA GLN A 921 -23.75 -27.16 22.85
C GLN A 921 -22.47 -27.39 22.05
N ILE A 922 -22.31 -26.68 20.93
CA ILE A 922 -21.06 -26.70 20.14
C ILE A 922 -20.34 -25.35 20.29
N PRO A 923 -19.04 -25.34 20.67
CA PRO A 923 -18.27 -24.10 20.76
C PRO A 923 -18.27 -23.32 19.43
N TYR A 924 -18.36 -21.99 19.51
CA TYR A 924 -18.32 -21.04 18.39
C TYR A 924 -19.50 -21.07 17.39
N LEU A 925 -20.41 -22.05 17.45
CA LEU A 925 -21.59 -22.12 16.57
C LEU A 925 -22.86 -21.80 17.39
N PRO A 926 -23.57 -20.69 17.12
CA PRO A 926 -24.75 -20.30 17.90
C PRO A 926 -26.00 -21.17 17.65
N LEU A 927 -26.00 -21.95 16.56
CA LEU A 927 -27.08 -22.87 16.12
C LEU A 927 -26.47 -24.10 15.40
N ASP A 928 -27.25 -25.17 15.20
CA ASP A 928 -26.86 -26.25 14.28
C ASP A 928 -27.06 -25.75 12.84
N PRO A 929 -26.02 -25.68 11.99
CA PRO A 929 -26.16 -25.26 10.60
C PRO A 929 -27.22 -26.07 9.82
N GLN A 930 -27.52 -27.30 10.23
CA GLN A 930 -28.56 -28.11 9.62
C GLN A 930 -29.98 -27.54 9.81
N ASP A 931 -30.24 -26.79 10.90
CA ASP A 931 -31.54 -26.18 11.17
C ASP A 931 -31.94 -25.12 10.13
N ILE A 932 -30.94 -24.58 9.41
CA ILE A 932 -31.08 -23.61 8.30
C ILE A 932 -30.61 -24.18 6.95
N GLY A 933 -30.55 -25.51 6.82
CA GLY A 933 -30.23 -26.19 5.56
C GLY A 933 -28.76 -26.06 5.11
N ARG A 934 -27.86 -25.64 6.00
CA ARG A 934 -26.41 -25.58 5.75
C ARG A 934 -25.73 -26.88 6.19
N THR A 935 -24.70 -27.30 5.46
CA THR A 935 -23.96 -28.53 5.76
C THR A 935 -22.69 -28.25 6.57
N TYR A 936 -22.27 -29.24 7.37
CA TYR A 936 -21.01 -29.18 8.13
C TYR A 936 -19.79 -28.93 7.22
N GLU A 937 -19.81 -29.35 5.95
CA GLU A 937 -18.69 -29.15 5.02
C GLU A 937 -18.39 -27.67 4.73
N ALA A 938 -19.36 -26.77 4.95
CA ALA A 938 -19.11 -25.33 4.93
C ALA A 938 -18.24 -24.85 6.11
N ILE A 939 -18.19 -25.58 7.22
CA ILE A 939 -17.56 -25.14 8.49
C ILE A 939 -16.03 -25.14 8.40
N ILE A 940 -15.42 -26.11 7.70
CA ILE A 940 -13.97 -26.28 7.68
C ILE A 940 -13.37 -25.78 6.36
N ARG A 941 -12.87 -24.55 6.41
CA ARG A 941 -12.04 -23.92 5.36
C ARG A 941 -10.56 -24.14 5.67
N VAL A 942 -9.75 -24.41 4.64
CA VAL A 942 -8.30 -24.61 4.79
C VAL A 942 -7.53 -23.55 4.02
N ASN A 943 -6.86 -22.69 4.77
CA ASN A 943 -5.92 -21.69 4.28
C ASN A 943 -4.55 -21.86 4.96
N SER A 944 -3.61 -20.95 4.68
CA SER A 944 -2.23 -21.01 5.18
C SER A 944 -2.12 -20.93 6.71
N GLN A 945 -3.19 -20.52 7.41
CA GLN A 945 -3.30 -20.50 8.88
C GLN A 945 -4.14 -21.67 9.45
N SER A 946 -4.80 -22.45 8.61
CA SER A 946 -5.68 -23.54 9.06
C SER A 946 -4.90 -24.70 9.66
N GLY A 947 -5.36 -25.18 10.82
CA GLY A 947 -4.65 -26.18 11.60
C GLY A 947 -4.66 -27.58 10.98
N LYS A 948 -3.64 -28.38 11.35
CA LYS A 948 -3.46 -29.80 11.00
C LYS A 948 -4.71 -30.70 11.19
N GLY A 949 -5.67 -30.26 12.01
CA GLY A 949 -6.93 -30.96 12.27
C GLY A 949 -7.96 -30.83 11.14
N GLY A 950 -8.04 -29.69 10.45
CA GLY A 950 -9.02 -29.45 9.39
C GLY A 950 -8.78 -30.32 8.16
N VAL A 951 -7.53 -30.35 7.69
CA VAL A 951 -7.09 -31.21 6.56
C VAL A 951 -7.38 -32.69 6.83
N ALA A 952 -6.98 -33.19 8.01
CA ALA A 952 -7.18 -34.58 8.38
C ALA A 952 -8.67 -34.96 8.43
N TRP A 953 -9.53 -34.04 8.86
CA TRP A 953 -10.97 -34.26 8.95
C TRP A 953 -11.63 -34.32 7.55
N ILE A 954 -11.20 -33.48 6.60
CA ILE A 954 -11.70 -33.52 5.21
C ILE A 954 -11.40 -34.88 4.59
N ILE A 955 -10.17 -35.37 4.72
CA ILE A 955 -9.76 -36.68 4.21
C ILE A 955 -10.50 -37.84 4.89
N GLN A 956 -10.72 -37.76 6.21
CA GLN A 956 -11.51 -38.74 6.96
C GLN A 956 -12.98 -38.81 6.49
N ARG A 957 -13.58 -37.69 6.05
CA ARG A 957 -14.98 -37.67 5.58
C ARG A 957 -15.14 -37.99 4.10
N GLN A 958 -14.24 -37.50 3.23
CA GLN A 958 -14.37 -37.70 1.78
C GLN A 958 -13.77 -39.02 1.27
N LEU A 959 -12.74 -39.55 1.93
CA LEU A 959 -12.07 -40.80 1.54
C LEU A 959 -12.24 -41.94 2.56
N GLU A 960 -12.94 -41.70 3.68
CA GLU A 960 -13.03 -42.63 4.83
C GLU A 960 -11.67 -43.00 5.45
N LEU A 961 -10.64 -42.16 5.29
CA LEU A 961 -9.26 -42.44 5.72
C LEU A 961 -8.90 -41.76 7.06
N ASP A 962 -8.69 -42.55 8.12
CA ASP A 962 -8.27 -42.03 9.44
C ASP A 962 -6.74 -41.93 9.52
N LEU A 963 -6.22 -40.77 9.09
CA LEU A 963 -4.78 -40.54 8.94
C LEU A 963 -4.05 -40.58 10.29
N PRO A 964 -2.97 -41.38 10.45
CA PRO A 964 -2.11 -41.35 11.63
C PRO A 964 -1.51 -39.96 11.87
N ARG A 965 -1.25 -39.61 13.14
CA ARG A 965 -0.84 -38.24 13.52
C ARG A 965 0.39 -37.72 12.76
N GLY A 966 1.37 -38.58 12.47
CA GLY A 966 2.54 -38.20 11.67
C GLY A 966 2.21 -37.95 10.19
N LEU A 967 1.28 -38.69 9.60
CA LEU A 967 0.78 -38.49 8.24
C LEU A 967 -0.05 -37.20 8.13
N GLN A 968 -0.89 -36.90 9.12
CA GLN A 968 -1.61 -35.61 9.21
C GLN A 968 -0.63 -34.43 9.11
N ILE A 969 0.49 -34.50 9.85
CA ILE A 969 1.52 -33.46 9.85
C ILE A 969 2.23 -33.39 8.49
N ALA A 970 2.57 -34.53 7.89
CA ALA A 970 3.24 -34.59 6.59
C ALA A 970 2.36 -33.98 5.49
N PHE A 971 1.09 -34.39 5.40
CA PHE A 971 0.18 -33.90 4.37
C PHE A 971 -0.22 -32.43 4.58
N SER A 972 -0.36 -31.98 5.83
CA SER A 972 -0.64 -30.55 6.11
C SER A 972 0.42 -29.61 5.51
N LYS A 973 1.69 -30.04 5.41
CA LYS A 973 2.74 -29.25 4.75
C LYS A 973 2.58 -29.19 3.23
N VAL A 974 2.06 -30.26 2.62
CA VAL A 974 1.76 -30.29 1.16
C VAL A 974 0.61 -29.34 0.86
N VAL A 975 -0.47 -29.41 1.65
CA VAL A 975 -1.63 -28.50 1.56
C VAL A 975 -1.23 -27.04 1.78
N GLN A 976 -0.40 -26.77 2.81
CA GLN A 976 0.08 -25.41 3.07
C GLN A 976 0.90 -24.86 1.90
N LYS A 977 1.89 -25.62 1.40
CA LYS A 977 2.68 -25.23 0.23
C LYS A 977 1.80 -24.91 -0.99
N GLU A 978 0.78 -25.72 -1.26
CA GLU A 978 -0.09 -25.51 -2.42
C GLU A 978 -1.05 -24.32 -2.23
N THR A 979 -1.50 -24.08 -1.00
CA THR A 979 -2.27 -22.89 -0.63
C THR A 979 -1.42 -21.61 -0.80
N ASP A 980 -0.17 -21.66 -0.34
CA ASP A 980 0.79 -20.55 -0.45
C ASP A 980 1.15 -20.27 -1.93
N ASN A 981 1.34 -21.32 -2.75
CA ASN A 981 1.59 -21.21 -4.19
C ASN A 981 0.44 -20.52 -4.94
N LEU A 982 -0.82 -20.84 -4.60
CA LEU A 982 -2.00 -20.33 -5.29
C LEU A 982 -2.51 -18.99 -4.73
N GLY A 983 -1.98 -18.53 -3.59
CA GLY A 983 -2.42 -17.30 -2.92
C GLY A 983 -3.88 -17.33 -2.43
N ARG A 984 -4.52 -18.51 -2.40
CA ARG A 984 -5.94 -18.69 -2.04
C ARG A 984 -6.18 -19.99 -1.29
N GLU A 985 -7.33 -20.06 -0.61
CA GLU A 985 -7.79 -21.27 0.05
C GLU A 985 -8.04 -22.41 -0.95
N LEU A 986 -7.81 -23.65 -0.52
CA LEU A 986 -8.16 -24.85 -1.27
C LEU A 986 -9.56 -25.35 -0.90
N LEU A 987 -10.35 -25.71 -1.91
CA LEU A 987 -11.64 -26.37 -1.74
C LEU A 987 -11.43 -27.81 -1.19
N PRO A 988 -12.41 -28.39 -0.46
CA PRO A 988 -12.31 -29.77 0.01
C PRO A 988 -12.00 -30.80 -1.09
N THR A 989 -12.55 -30.59 -2.30
CA THR A 989 -12.27 -31.40 -3.50
C THR A 989 -10.84 -31.28 -3.99
N GLU A 990 -10.25 -30.08 -3.92
CA GLU A 990 -8.85 -29.83 -4.27
C GLU A 990 -7.90 -30.48 -3.26
N ILE A 991 -8.22 -30.39 -1.96
CA ILE A 991 -7.45 -31.04 -0.88
C ILE A 991 -7.48 -32.57 -1.04
N THR A 992 -8.65 -33.13 -1.34
CA THR A 992 -8.79 -34.58 -1.59
C THR A 992 -8.03 -35.02 -2.83
N LYS A 993 -8.11 -34.28 -3.94
CA LYS A 993 -7.31 -34.54 -5.14
C LYS A 993 -5.81 -34.46 -4.85
N LEU A 994 -5.36 -33.43 -4.12
CA LEU A 994 -3.98 -33.25 -3.71
C LEU A 994 -3.48 -34.40 -2.82
N PHE A 995 -4.35 -34.99 -1.98
CA PHE A 995 -4.02 -36.20 -1.20
C PHE A 995 -3.85 -37.43 -2.09
N GLU A 996 -4.79 -37.66 -3.02
CA GLU A 996 -4.73 -38.75 -3.98
C GLU A 996 -3.47 -38.68 -4.86
N GLU A 997 -3.05 -37.47 -5.24
CA GLU A 997 -1.87 -37.21 -6.06
C GLU A 997 -0.57 -37.36 -5.24
N ALA A 998 -0.49 -36.74 -4.05
CA ALA A 998 0.71 -36.77 -3.20
C ALA A 998 1.08 -38.16 -2.66
N TYR A 999 0.08 -39.02 -2.43
CA TYR A 999 0.28 -40.41 -1.97
C TYR A 999 -0.06 -41.47 -3.04
N HIS A 1000 -0.32 -41.03 -4.26
CA HIS A 1000 -0.46 -41.87 -5.46
C HIS A 1000 -1.58 -42.93 -5.40
N LEU A 1001 -2.73 -42.58 -4.82
CA LEU A 1001 -3.84 -43.52 -4.57
C LEU A 1001 -4.49 -44.11 -5.82
N LYS A 1002 -4.45 -43.38 -6.95
CA LYS A 1002 -5.08 -43.81 -8.23
C LYS A 1002 -4.10 -44.52 -9.15
N ARG A 1003 -2.90 -43.96 -9.35
CA ARG A 1003 -1.79 -44.55 -10.09
C ARG A 1003 -0.49 -44.00 -9.54
N ASN A 1004 0.44 -44.89 -9.22
CA ASN A 1004 1.82 -44.51 -8.90
C ASN A 1004 2.58 -44.30 -10.23
N PRO A 1005 3.18 -43.11 -10.47
CA PRO A 1005 3.81 -42.80 -11.75
C PRO A 1005 5.11 -43.57 -11.97
N ARG A 1006 5.71 -44.12 -10.90
CA ARG A 1006 7.04 -44.74 -10.93
C ARG A 1006 7.07 -46.23 -10.61
N PHE A 1007 6.22 -46.71 -9.70
CA PHE A 1007 6.18 -48.11 -9.29
C PHE A 1007 4.80 -48.74 -9.49
N GLY A 1008 4.67 -49.63 -10.47
CA GLY A 1008 3.53 -50.55 -10.61
C GLY A 1008 3.85 -51.91 -9.98
N LEU A 1009 2.92 -52.49 -9.23
CA LEU A 1009 3.00 -53.89 -8.79
C LEU A 1009 2.26 -54.75 -9.81
N VAL A 1010 2.99 -55.41 -10.71
CA VAL A 1010 2.42 -56.18 -11.84
C VAL A 1010 2.01 -57.58 -11.39
N ASP A 1011 2.91 -58.27 -10.70
CA ASP A 1011 2.69 -59.62 -10.18
C ASP A 1011 3.57 -59.86 -8.93
N TYR A 1012 3.12 -60.71 -8.01
CA TYR A 1012 3.91 -61.11 -6.85
C TYR A 1012 3.51 -62.45 -6.23
N ASP A 1013 4.51 -63.17 -5.72
CA ASP A 1013 4.38 -64.36 -4.90
C ASP A 1013 5.17 -64.17 -3.59
N ILE A 1014 4.61 -64.64 -2.47
CA ILE A 1014 5.25 -64.62 -1.15
C ILE A 1014 5.23 -66.03 -0.57
N THR A 1015 6.38 -66.70 -0.65
CA THR A 1015 6.57 -68.06 -0.17
C THR A 1015 7.42 -68.10 1.10
N ALA A 1016 7.26 -69.15 1.90
CA ALA A 1016 8.16 -69.40 3.03
C ALA A 1016 9.53 -69.85 2.51
N ASP A 1017 10.61 -69.27 3.03
CA ASP A 1017 11.97 -69.70 2.76
C ASP A 1017 12.20 -71.09 3.37
N ARG A 1018 12.30 -72.10 2.51
CA ARG A 1018 12.53 -73.50 2.88
C ARG A 1018 13.96 -73.96 2.61
N SER A 1019 14.85 -73.06 2.17
CA SER A 1019 16.25 -73.39 1.85
C SER A 1019 17.03 -73.96 3.03
N SER A 1020 16.63 -73.60 4.26
CA SER A 1020 17.27 -73.99 5.51
C SER A 1020 16.44 -74.97 6.37
N THR A 1021 15.42 -75.63 5.81
CA THR A 1021 14.67 -76.73 6.48
C THR A 1021 15.02 -78.08 5.85
N PRO A 1022 15.93 -78.90 6.43
CA PRO A 1022 16.39 -80.14 5.82
C PRO A 1022 15.45 -81.34 6.03
N GLU A 1023 14.54 -81.27 6.99
CA GLU A 1023 13.67 -82.40 7.35
C GLU A 1023 12.40 -82.44 6.47
N PRO A 1024 12.12 -83.58 5.81
CA PRO A 1024 10.83 -83.79 5.17
C PRO A 1024 9.71 -83.84 6.23
N PRO A 1025 8.49 -83.41 5.89
CA PRO A 1025 7.36 -83.50 6.81
C PRO A 1025 7.13 -84.94 7.28
N GLN A 1026 6.87 -85.11 8.58
CA GLN A 1026 6.34 -86.37 9.11
C GLN A 1026 5.04 -86.72 8.38
N ASP A 1027 4.84 -88.01 8.05
CA ASP A 1027 3.62 -88.46 7.37
C ASP A 1027 2.36 -87.92 8.06
N GLY A 1028 1.53 -87.23 7.27
CA GLY A 1028 0.29 -86.59 7.74
C GLY A 1028 0.44 -85.24 8.45
N LYS A 1029 1.63 -84.62 8.55
CA LYS A 1029 1.83 -83.30 9.18
C LYS A 1029 2.54 -82.31 8.26
N THR A 1030 2.00 -81.09 8.15
CA THR A 1030 2.65 -80.01 7.40
C THR A 1030 3.83 -79.42 8.18
N ASN A 1031 4.94 -79.09 7.49
CA ASN A 1031 6.07 -78.40 8.10
C ASN A 1031 5.65 -77.04 8.69
N LYS A 1032 6.09 -76.73 9.92
CA LYS A 1032 5.79 -75.46 10.59
C LYS A 1032 6.55 -74.31 9.92
N THR A 1033 5.86 -73.54 9.07
CA THR A 1033 6.41 -72.37 8.36
C THR A 1033 6.25 -71.05 9.13
N SER A 1034 5.78 -71.09 10.39
CA SER A 1034 5.47 -69.89 11.19
C SER A 1034 6.68 -69.00 11.47
N ASN A 1035 7.86 -69.60 11.65
CA ASN A 1035 9.09 -68.89 12.02
C ASN A 1035 10.09 -68.81 10.85
N LEU A 1036 9.71 -69.26 9.65
CA LEU A 1036 10.54 -69.16 8.46
C LEU A 1036 10.45 -67.75 7.88
N ARG A 1037 11.55 -67.24 7.33
CA ARG A 1037 11.55 -66.02 6.53
C ARG A 1037 10.58 -66.17 5.35
N ARG A 1038 10.15 -65.05 4.79
CA ARG A 1038 9.30 -64.95 3.62
C ARG A 1038 10.14 -64.43 2.47
N ILE A 1039 10.15 -65.17 1.37
CA ILE A 1039 10.73 -64.74 0.10
C ILE A 1039 9.62 -64.04 -0.68
N PHE A 1040 9.77 -62.74 -0.89
CA PHE A 1040 9.01 -62.01 -1.90
C PHE A 1040 9.67 -62.25 -3.25
N LYS A 1041 8.90 -62.64 -4.26
CA LYS A 1041 9.29 -62.60 -5.68
C LYS A 1041 8.23 -61.81 -6.41
N GLY A 1042 8.61 -60.75 -7.11
CA GLY A 1042 7.64 -59.92 -7.81
C GLY A 1042 8.18 -59.31 -9.10
N VAL A 1043 7.24 -58.87 -9.92
CA VAL A 1043 7.48 -58.03 -11.09
C VAL A 1043 7.01 -56.62 -10.73
N LEU A 1044 7.96 -55.69 -10.64
CA LEU A 1044 7.64 -54.27 -10.54
C LEU A 1044 7.79 -53.62 -11.90
N GLU A 1045 6.79 -52.86 -12.33
CA GLU A 1045 6.95 -51.87 -13.39
C GLU A 1045 7.67 -50.66 -12.79
N ILE A 1046 8.87 -50.35 -13.28
CA ILE A 1046 9.66 -49.17 -12.88
C ILE A 1046 9.86 -48.31 -14.10
N ASP A 1047 9.38 -47.06 -14.06
CA ASP A 1047 9.50 -46.09 -15.16
C ASP A 1047 9.06 -46.68 -16.53
N GLY A 1048 8.06 -47.57 -16.52
CA GLY A 1048 7.49 -48.25 -17.70
C GLY A 1048 8.18 -49.57 -18.13
N GLN A 1049 9.13 -50.10 -17.36
CA GLN A 1049 9.82 -51.37 -17.65
C GLN A 1049 9.62 -52.40 -16.54
N GLU A 1050 9.44 -53.68 -16.89
CA GLU A 1050 9.28 -54.76 -15.92
C GLU A 1050 10.61 -55.24 -15.33
N HIS A 1051 10.74 -55.14 -14.01
CA HIS A 1051 11.89 -55.61 -13.23
C HIS A 1051 11.48 -56.75 -12.31
N LYS A 1052 12.09 -57.92 -12.51
CA LYS A 1052 11.98 -59.06 -11.59
C LYS A 1052 12.85 -58.82 -10.38
N ILE A 1053 12.23 -58.78 -9.20
CA ILE A 1053 12.90 -58.59 -7.91
C ILE A 1053 12.64 -59.75 -6.96
N GLN A 1054 13.58 -59.97 -6.05
CA GLN A 1054 13.46 -60.95 -4.99
C GLN A 1054 14.11 -60.41 -3.70
N GLY A 1055 13.48 -60.65 -2.55
CA GLY A 1055 14.00 -60.28 -1.22
C GLY A 1055 13.47 -61.22 -0.14
N SER A 1056 14.15 -61.29 1.00
CA SER A 1056 13.84 -62.20 2.11
C SER A 1056 13.67 -61.43 3.42
N GLY A 1057 12.49 -61.51 4.02
CA GLY A 1057 12.14 -60.80 5.26
C GLY A 1057 11.40 -61.69 6.27
N ASN A 1058 10.89 -61.12 7.35
CA ASN A 1058 10.07 -61.84 8.34
C ASN A 1058 8.57 -61.85 7.97
N GLY A 1059 8.16 -60.99 7.03
CA GLY A 1059 6.81 -60.84 6.50
C GLY A 1059 6.79 -59.93 5.26
N ALA A 1060 5.65 -59.84 4.59
CA ALA A 1060 5.47 -59.22 3.27
C ALA A 1060 6.19 -57.87 3.08
N ILE A 1061 5.95 -56.92 3.99
CA ILE A 1061 6.56 -55.57 3.98
C ILE A 1061 8.09 -55.67 4.03
N SER A 1062 8.65 -56.41 4.99
CA SER A 1062 10.10 -56.56 5.16
C SER A 1062 10.77 -57.32 4.00
N SER A 1063 10.09 -58.27 3.36
CA SER A 1063 10.61 -58.99 2.20
C SER A 1063 10.59 -58.14 0.93
N LEU A 1064 9.61 -57.24 0.78
CA LEU A 1064 9.62 -56.24 -0.29
C LEU A 1064 10.68 -55.15 -0.04
N ALA A 1065 10.85 -54.67 1.20
CA ALA A 1065 11.89 -53.71 1.55
C ALA A 1065 13.30 -54.23 1.21
N ASP A 1066 13.59 -55.50 1.54
CA ASP A 1066 14.84 -56.18 1.16
C ASP A 1066 15.00 -56.30 -0.37
N ALA A 1067 13.91 -56.58 -1.09
CA ALA A 1067 13.91 -56.63 -2.56
C ALA A 1067 14.17 -55.25 -3.20
N LEU A 1068 13.61 -54.18 -2.63
CA LEU A 1068 13.83 -52.78 -3.05
C LEU A 1068 15.28 -52.33 -2.79
N LYS A 1069 15.92 -52.83 -1.72
CA LYS A 1069 17.34 -52.58 -1.45
C LYS A 1069 18.24 -53.11 -2.57
N GLY A 1070 17.85 -54.21 -3.22
CA GLY A 1070 18.51 -54.73 -4.43
C GLY A 1070 18.49 -53.76 -5.62
N LEU A 1071 17.53 -52.81 -5.65
CA LEU A 1071 17.42 -51.74 -6.63
C LEU A 1071 18.07 -50.42 -6.17
N GLY A 1072 18.71 -50.39 -4.99
CA GLY A 1072 19.29 -49.18 -4.39
C GLY A 1072 18.30 -48.30 -3.61
N ILE A 1073 17.12 -48.81 -3.29
CA ILE A 1073 16.09 -48.11 -2.50
C ILE A 1073 16.05 -48.73 -1.10
N GLU A 1074 16.69 -48.07 -0.13
CA GLU A 1074 16.79 -48.56 1.25
C GLU A 1074 15.86 -47.76 2.18
N LEU A 1075 14.80 -48.44 2.66
CA LEU A 1075 13.71 -47.87 3.45
C LEU A 1075 13.51 -48.67 4.74
N ASP A 1076 13.74 -48.02 5.88
CA ASP A 1076 13.49 -48.57 7.21
C ASP A 1076 12.07 -48.21 7.67
N VAL A 1077 11.20 -49.21 7.80
CA VAL A 1077 9.82 -48.99 8.26
C VAL A 1077 9.81 -48.71 9.77
N VAL A 1078 9.33 -47.52 10.15
CA VAL A 1078 9.28 -47.04 11.54
C VAL A 1078 7.86 -46.82 12.06
N ASP A 1079 6.86 -46.90 11.19
CA ASP A 1079 5.46 -46.65 11.54
C ASP A 1079 4.55 -47.47 10.61
N TYR A 1080 3.54 -48.11 11.17
CA TYR A 1080 2.55 -48.90 10.44
C TYR A 1080 1.21 -48.76 11.14
N ASN A 1081 0.20 -48.31 10.40
CA ASN A 1081 -1.19 -48.25 10.88
C ASN A 1081 -2.10 -48.79 9.77
N GLU A 1082 -3.19 -49.43 10.16
CA GLU A 1082 -4.14 -50.02 9.23
C GLU A 1082 -5.56 -49.95 9.81
N HIS A 1083 -6.54 -49.69 8.95
CA HIS A 1083 -7.96 -49.84 9.30
C HIS A 1083 -8.78 -50.27 8.07
N THR A 1084 -10.05 -50.61 8.33
CA THR A 1084 -11.03 -50.95 7.30
C THR A 1084 -11.73 -49.70 6.76
N ILE A 1085 -11.97 -49.64 5.45
CA ILE A 1085 -12.88 -48.69 4.77
C ILE A 1085 -14.19 -49.41 4.47
N GLY A 1086 -15.33 -48.77 4.76
CA GLY A 1086 -16.66 -49.34 4.62
C GLY A 1086 -16.99 -50.48 5.61
N SER A 1087 -18.26 -50.86 5.70
CA SER A 1087 -18.80 -51.78 6.72
C SER A 1087 -19.35 -53.12 6.17
N ASN A 1088 -19.14 -53.43 4.90
CA ASN A 1088 -19.81 -54.53 4.18
C ASN A 1088 -18.81 -55.53 3.57
N LYS A 1089 -19.32 -56.62 2.94
CA LYS A 1089 -18.50 -57.69 2.32
C LYS A 1089 -17.47 -57.23 1.26
N ASN A 1090 -17.59 -56.00 0.76
CA ASN A 1090 -16.67 -55.39 -0.21
C ASN A 1090 -15.74 -54.36 0.46
N ALA A 1091 -15.49 -54.47 1.77
CA ALA A 1091 -14.58 -53.59 2.49
C ALA A 1091 -13.16 -53.58 1.87
N LYS A 1092 -12.42 -52.49 2.11
CA LYS A 1092 -11.01 -52.34 1.72
C LYS A 1092 -10.15 -52.14 2.97
N ALA A 1093 -8.90 -52.56 2.91
CA ALA A 1093 -7.87 -52.17 3.88
C ALA A 1093 -7.23 -50.85 3.43
N ALA A 1094 -7.12 -49.90 4.36
CA ALA A 1094 -6.29 -48.70 4.24
C ALA A 1094 -5.04 -48.89 5.09
N THR A 1095 -3.87 -48.95 4.45
CA THR A 1095 -2.59 -49.16 5.12
C THR A 1095 -1.70 -47.91 4.97
N TYR A 1096 -1.12 -47.46 6.08
CA TYR A 1096 -0.24 -46.30 6.16
C TYR A 1096 1.13 -46.74 6.67
N ILE A 1097 2.18 -46.50 5.88
CA ILE A 1097 3.55 -46.87 6.23
C ILE A 1097 4.42 -45.62 6.29
N GLY A 1098 5.09 -45.42 7.43
CA GLY A 1098 6.11 -44.39 7.60
C GLY A 1098 7.50 -45.00 7.55
N CYS A 1099 8.36 -44.53 6.64
CA CYS A 1099 9.73 -45.00 6.47
C CYS A 1099 10.76 -43.91 6.78
N ILE A 1100 11.92 -44.29 7.29
CA ILE A 1100 13.16 -43.48 7.26
C ILE A 1100 14.03 -44.01 6.12
N VAL A 1101 14.76 -43.13 5.46
CA VAL A 1101 15.68 -43.46 4.35
C VAL A 1101 17.08 -43.63 4.90
N ALA A 1102 17.79 -44.68 4.48
CA ALA A 1102 19.19 -44.87 4.90
C ALA A 1102 20.06 -43.65 4.53
N GLY A 1103 20.75 -43.11 5.53
CA GLY A 1103 21.61 -41.92 5.39
C GLY A 1103 20.90 -40.56 5.57
N GLY A 1104 19.63 -40.52 5.98
CA GLY A 1104 18.92 -39.26 6.26
C GLY A 1104 17.94 -39.34 7.43
N ASN A 1105 17.60 -38.18 8.02
CA ASN A 1105 16.64 -38.07 9.12
C ASN A 1105 15.18 -37.82 8.67
N GLN A 1106 14.90 -37.83 7.37
CA GLN A 1106 13.58 -37.49 6.83
C GLN A 1106 12.66 -38.71 6.82
N LYS A 1107 11.57 -38.64 7.61
CA LYS A 1107 10.48 -39.62 7.57
C LYS A 1107 9.57 -39.34 6.38
N VAL A 1108 9.48 -40.29 5.45
CA VAL A 1108 8.51 -40.31 4.34
C VAL A 1108 7.30 -41.16 4.72
N TRP A 1109 6.17 -40.92 4.07
CA TRP A 1109 4.94 -41.69 4.27
C TRP A 1109 4.41 -42.19 2.93
N GLY A 1110 3.87 -43.40 2.94
CA GLY A 1110 3.11 -43.97 1.82
C GLY A 1110 1.76 -44.50 2.28
N VAL A 1111 0.81 -44.52 1.36
CA VAL A 1111 -0.57 -44.94 1.60
C VAL A 1111 -0.95 -45.97 0.54
N GLY A 1112 -1.59 -47.06 0.96
CA GLY A 1112 -2.07 -48.11 0.08
C GLY A 1112 -3.49 -48.51 0.43
N ILE A 1113 -4.33 -48.69 -0.58
CA ILE A 1113 -5.74 -49.07 -0.42
C ILE A 1113 -6.02 -50.26 -1.34
N HIS A 1114 -6.42 -51.39 -0.78
CA HIS A 1114 -6.78 -52.57 -1.56
C HIS A 1114 -7.79 -53.47 -0.84
N HIS A 1115 -8.43 -54.40 -1.56
CA HIS A 1115 -9.32 -55.41 -0.94
C HIS A 1115 -8.54 -56.52 -0.21
N ASP A 1116 -7.26 -56.69 -0.55
CA ASP A 1116 -6.32 -57.57 0.16
C ASP A 1116 -5.37 -56.71 1.02
N VAL A 1117 -5.32 -57.02 2.31
CA VAL A 1117 -4.44 -56.41 3.33
C VAL A 1117 -2.96 -56.51 2.92
N VAL A 1118 -2.53 -57.66 2.39
CA VAL A 1118 -1.13 -57.85 2.00
C VAL A 1118 -0.80 -56.89 0.85
N GLN A 1119 -1.60 -56.90 -0.20
CA GLN A 1119 -1.42 -56.00 -1.34
C GLN A 1119 -1.55 -54.51 -0.96
N ALA A 1120 -2.45 -54.13 -0.04
CA ALA A 1120 -2.54 -52.76 0.49
C ALA A 1120 -1.22 -52.34 1.16
N SER A 1121 -0.62 -53.22 1.98
CA SER A 1121 0.67 -52.96 2.62
C SER A 1121 1.86 -52.87 1.63
N LEU A 1122 1.85 -53.66 0.55
CA LEU A 1122 2.86 -53.59 -0.50
C LEU A 1122 2.73 -52.28 -1.29
N ILE A 1123 1.51 -51.89 -1.66
CA ILE A 1123 1.22 -50.61 -2.33
C ILE A 1123 1.64 -49.43 -1.44
N ALA A 1124 1.36 -49.48 -0.14
CA ALA A 1124 1.78 -48.44 0.80
C ALA A 1124 3.32 -48.27 0.86
N LEU A 1125 4.08 -49.37 0.83
CA LEU A 1125 5.54 -49.30 0.79
C LEU A 1125 6.08 -48.75 -0.54
N LEU A 1126 5.46 -49.12 -1.67
CA LEU A 1126 5.81 -48.58 -3.00
C LEU A 1126 5.42 -47.10 -3.14
N SER A 1127 4.31 -46.68 -2.52
CA SER A 1127 3.92 -45.26 -2.40
C SER A 1127 4.99 -44.48 -1.64
N ALA A 1128 5.46 -44.98 -0.49
CA ALA A 1128 6.55 -44.36 0.28
C ALA A 1128 7.86 -44.28 -0.51
N ALA A 1129 8.17 -45.30 -1.33
CA ALA A 1129 9.35 -45.30 -2.21
C ALA A 1129 9.27 -44.22 -3.32
N SER A 1130 8.10 -44.00 -3.91
CA SER A 1130 7.89 -42.90 -4.86
C SER A 1130 7.96 -41.53 -4.19
N SER A 1131 7.32 -41.35 -3.04
CA SER A 1131 7.37 -40.09 -2.28
C SER A 1131 8.81 -39.74 -1.84
N PHE A 1132 9.65 -40.74 -1.57
CA PHE A 1132 11.09 -40.53 -1.37
C PHE A 1132 11.78 -40.02 -2.64
N LEU A 1133 11.61 -40.70 -3.78
CA LEU A 1133 12.35 -40.36 -5.00
C LEU A 1133 11.98 -38.98 -5.57
N SER A 1134 10.74 -38.53 -5.39
CA SER A 1134 10.29 -37.17 -5.76
C SER A 1134 10.85 -36.06 -4.85
N SER A 1135 11.49 -36.39 -3.73
CA SER A 1135 12.04 -35.40 -2.77
C SER A 1135 13.48 -34.94 -3.09
N ARG A 1136 14.12 -35.50 -4.13
CA ARG A 1136 15.46 -35.10 -4.57
C ARG A 1136 15.39 -34.11 -5.75
N PRO A 1137 15.87 -32.86 -5.60
CA PRO A 1137 16.11 -31.99 -6.75
C PRO A 1137 17.34 -32.49 -7.53
N SER A 1138 17.21 -32.57 -8.84
CA SER A 1138 18.22 -33.00 -9.83
C SER A 1138 18.64 -34.49 -9.83
N THR A 1139 18.71 -35.03 -11.06
CA THR A 1139 19.30 -36.31 -11.52
C THR A 1139 18.30 -37.44 -11.85
N PRO A 1140 18.03 -37.71 -13.15
CA PRO A 1140 17.50 -39.00 -13.58
C PRO A 1140 18.64 -40.04 -13.49
N ILE A 1141 18.69 -40.82 -12.41
CA ILE A 1141 19.65 -41.93 -12.30
C ILE A 1141 19.23 -43.02 -13.30
N PRO A 1142 20.01 -43.33 -14.35
CA PRO A 1142 19.65 -44.39 -15.28
C PRO A 1142 19.83 -45.74 -14.59
N PHE A 1143 18.85 -46.63 -14.75
CA PHE A 1143 18.90 -47.96 -14.16
C PHE A 1143 20.10 -48.77 -14.71
N ARG A 1144 21.12 -49.01 -13.88
CA ARG A 1144 22.26 -49.89 -14.20
C ARG A 1144 22.29 -51.08 -13.23
N PRO A 1145 21.89 -52.29 -13.66
CA PRO A 1145 22.05 -53.49 -12.85
C PRO A 1145 23.54 -53.83 -12.69
N LYS A 1146 23.98 -54.13 -11.45
CA LYS A 1146 25.34 -54.64 -11.20
C LYS A 1146 25.47 -56.05 -11.78
N ARG A 1147 26.43 -56.27 -12.68
CA ARG A 1147 26.77 -57.62 -13.18
C ARG A 1147 27.50 -58.42 -12.10
N SER A 1148 27.06 -59.66 -11.89
CA SER A 1148 27.84 -60.70 -11.19
C SER A 1148 28.55 -61.57 -12.23
N ASN A 1149 29.86 -61.80 -12.06
CA ASN A 1149 30.67 -62.61 -12.97
C ASN A 1149 30.65 -64.10 -12.57
N THR A 1150 30.06 -64.96 -13.40
CA THR A 1150 30.38 -66.41 -13.45
C THR A 1150 30.16 -66.97 -14.86
N LEU A 1151 31.25 -66.97 -15.63
CA LEU A 1151 31.76 -67.92 -16.64
C LEU A 1151 30.85 -68.80 -17.54
N ASP A 1152 31.37 -68.91 -18.77
CA ASP A 1152 31.30 -70.00 -19.76
C ASP A 1152 30.03 -70.25 -20.62
N ILE A 1153 30.20 -69.98 -21.93
CA ILE A 1153 29.38 -70.50 -23.04
C ILE A 1153 30.35 -70.97 -24.15
N PRO A 1154 30.31 -72.25 -24.58
CA PRO A 1154 31.04 -72.74 -25.76
C PRO A 1154 30.29 -72.47 -27.08
N SER A 1155 30.97 -72.75 -28.20
CA SER A 1155 30.84 -72.04 -29.47
C SER A 1155 30.04 -72.71 -30.60
N ILE A 1156 29.41 -71.86 -31.44
CA ILE A 1156 29.14 -72.00 -32.91
C ILE A 1156 28.15 -73.11 -33.39
N GLU A 1157 27.13 -72.72 -34.18
CA GLU A 1157 26.92 -73.12 -35.60
C GLU A 1157 25.63 -72.49 -36.20
N GLY A 1158 25.58 -72.27 -37.52
CA GLY A 1158 24.32 -72.27 -38.30
C GLY A 1158 23.64 -70.95 -38.71
N SER A 1159 24.08 -70.34 -39.82
CA SER A 1159 23.22 -69.56 -40.76
C SER A 1159 22.19 -70.50 -41.45
N PRO A 1160 21.08 -70.06 -42.11
CA PRO A 1160 21.03 -68.86 -42.98
C PRO A 1160 19.66 -68.11 -43.19
N LEU A 1161 19.74 -66.93 -43.85
CA LEU A 1161 18.87 -66.34 -44.93
C LEU A 1161 17.30 -66.42 -44.82
N ARG A 1162 16.48 -65.45 -45.27
CA ARG A 1162 16.65 -64.47 -46.37
C ARG A 1162 15.53 -63.38 -46.36
N ASN A 1163 15.85 -62.17 -46.87
CA ASN A 1163 15.08 -61.10 -47.58
C ASN A 1163 13.54 -60.96 -47.42
N GLY A 1164 12.88 -59.80 -47.53
CA GLY A 1164 13.18 -58.40 -47.92
C GLY A 1164 11.85 -57.58 -47.77
N GLU A 1165 11.71 -56.27 -47.99
CA GLU A 1165 12.47 -55.25 -48.72
C GLU A 1165 12.32 -53.83 -48.10
N LYS A 1166 13.22 -52.92 -48.53
CA LYS A 1166 13.30 -51.43 -48.56
C LYS A 1166 12.00 -50.60 -48.33
N ALA A 1167 12.04 -49.31 -47.95
CA ALA A 1167 13.02 -48.21 -48.14
C ALA A 1167 12.96 -47.20 -46.94
N GLU A 1168 14.03 -46.50 -46.49
CA GLU A 1168 14.54 -45.17 -46.95
C GLU A 1168 13.43 -44.10 -47.14
N GLN A 1169 13.53 -42.82 -46.74
CA GLN A 1169 14.53 -41.93 -46.08
C GLN A 1169 13.68 -40.76 -45.44
N ASN A 1170 14.14 -39.74 -44.68
CA ASN A 1170 15.45 -39.17 -44.33
C ASN A 1170 15.34 -38.36 -42.99
N GLY A 1171 16.42 -37.69 -42.54
CA GLY A 1171 16.37 -36.58 -41.54
C GLY A 1171 16.04 -35.22 -42.18
N THR A 1172 16.14 -34.03 -41.58
CA THR A 1172 16.40 -33.46 -40.24
C THR A 1172 16.79 -31.99 -40.46
N GLN A 1173 16.16 -31.01 -39.80
CA GLN A 1173 16.59 -29.61 -39.50
C GLN A 1173 15.30 -28.91 -39.02
N VAL A 1174 15.14 -28.30 -37.84
CA VAL A 1174 16.01 -27.43 -37.04
C VAL A 1174 16.75 -26.39 -37.88
N GLU A 1175 16.01 -25.36 -38.28
CA GLU A 1175 16.35 -23.93 -38.20
C GLU A 1175 15.22 -23.13 -38.85
N LYS A 1176 14.95 -21.90 -38.38
CA LYS A 1176 13.78 -21.02 -38.69
C LYS A 1176 12.51 -21.39 -37.90
N LEU A 1177 11.82 -20.48 -37.21
CA LEU A 1177 11.95 -19.02 -37.10
C LEU A 1177 11.56 -18.55 -35.68
N GLU A 1178 12.36 -17.66 -35.09
CA GLU A 1178 11.81 -16.57 -34.28
C GLU A 1178 11.16 -15.52 -35.21
N ALA A 1179 10.32 -14.66 -34.65
CA ALA A 1179 9.61 -13.56 -35.32
C ALA A 1179 8.56 -13.97 -36.39
N MET A 1180 7.29 -13.88 -36.01
CA MET A 1180 6.34 -12.81 -36.41
C MET A 1180 4.96 -13.22 -35.84
N VAL A 1181 4.33 -12.45 -34.94
CA VAL A 1181 3.62 -11.18 -35.24
C VAL A 1181 2.62 -11.43 -36.37
N SER A 1182 1.30 -11.36 -36.20
CA SER A 1182 0.49 -10.62 -35.22
C SER A 1182 -0.88 -11.29 -35.03
N GLY A 1183 -1.37 -11.37 -33.80
CA GLY A 1183 -2.76 -11.79 -33.52
C GLY A 1183 -3.70 -10.60 -33.60
N GLU A 1184 -4.38 -10.43 -34.74
CA GLU A 1184 -5.51 -9.51 -34.87
C GLU A 1184 -6.86 -10.25 -34.74
N GLN A 1185 -7.91 -9.49 -34.46
CA GLN A 1185 -9.25 -9.93 -34.07
C GLN A 1185 -9.97 -10.81 -35.11
N ALA A 1186 -10.81 -11.75 -34.65
CA ALA A 1186 -12.26 -11.78 -34.93
C ALA A 1186 -12.96 -13.07 -34.44
N ASP A 1187 -13.81 -12.92 -33.42
CA ASP A 1187 -15.27 -13.16 -33.43
C ASP A 1187 -15.92 -14.46 -33.99
N VAL A 1188 -17.20 -14.66 -33.65
CA VAL A 1188 -18.22 -15.58 -34.20
C VAL A 1188 -18.34 -17.00 -33.60
N LYS A 1189 -19.12 -17.04 -32.51
CA LYS A 1189 -20.38 -17.82 -32.34
C LYS A 1189 -20.50 -19.31 -32.75
N SER A 1190 -21.08 -20.05 -31.80
CA SER A 1190 -22.25 -20.97 -31.93
C SER A 1190 -22.10 -22.40 -32.44
N GLY A 1191 -22.78 -23.32 -31.74
CA GLY A 1191 -23.18 -24.64 -32.23
C GLY A 1191 -23.32 -25.66 -31.09
N GLY A 1192 -24.54 -26.18 -30.85
CA GLY A 1192 -24.88 -27.11 -29.75
C GLY A 1192 -24.01 -28.38 -29.63
N VAL A 1193 -24.12 -29.16 -28.55
CA VAL A 1193 -25.36 -29.66 -27.91
C VAL A 1193 -25.24 -29.68 -26.38
#